data_AF-A0A1I7T988-F1
#
_entry.id   AF-A0A1I7T988-F1
#
_cell.length_a   1.000
_cell.length_b   1.000
_cell.length_c   1.000
_cell.angle_alpha   90.00
_cell.angle_beta   90.00
_cell.angle_gamma   90.00
#
_symmetry.space_group_name_H-M   'P 1'
#
loop_
_entity.id
_entity.type
_entity.pdbx_description
1 polymer ?
#
loop_
_entity_poly.entity_id
_entity_poly.type
_entity_poly.pdbx_seq_one_letter_code
_entity_poly.pdbx_strand_id
1 'polypeptide(L)'
;MITVRNRFTSGCNCLKSQNKNNEKMFQKARKTKSFQAKIVAAVLAIIAAAGLVGFATHKEFRSASASPPIKPPLAKSVRELINVDNLRSTLHALTKKAHVAGTENNLRVAEIIKDKMISQGLENVHFNEYNVLLSYPNWTTPNHVEILGEDMKTVHKTTGRSISIIKEEQNDPFSEIQWLAYSAAGVVEGEIVYVNRGTPKDIEHLESMGIDLKDKILLARYSSNFRGNIAKMAVKKGAKGCLIYSDPMQVASMGTLPNQTYGFTDKMPSHAVQRGTVFIGFGDPRTPAFPSIGDLYKEKTEQELLDEKKIPTIPMLPIPYADAKIIFEHMKGDEVIADFKGRMNVTYRYGPGLIKNQKLRMTVHAKNEERKIQNILGYIRGNEEPEKFVLVSNHYDAWTYGAVDPNSGTTTLLEVSRALKAYQNSTGWTPARSILFAHWDAEEYGLIGSTEFSEEYRVQLMRRAVAVVNMDLIGGNQSLIGIANPTVLNVLREASMKVEHPNPSEVENGRSTMYESWKYFEPSRNNRSTHPYSRIPAGGSDHLSFFDYLGIPIVFFVTSSLDAPPTYPLYHTIYETPYLIEKILDPEFKMHKAIAGMFIEIILKFTESKILPYDLKELMDDTVFDYLPRIQAHLRQAQNSSNLVSYLAPGQKQFELLEKL
;
A
#
# COMPACT_ATOMS: atom_id res chain seq x y z
N MET A 1 -26.53 9.31 -51.96
CA MET A 1 -25.81 8.68 -53.09
C MET A 1 -25.27 7.34 -52.58
N ILE A 2 -25.94 6.24 -52.95
CA ILE A 2 -25.45 5.25 -53.93
C ILE A 2 -24.34 4.39 -53.29
N THR A 3 -24.38 3.06 -53.11
CA THR A 3 -25.27 1.97 -53.57
C THR A 3 -24.77 0.66 -52.89
N VAL A 4 -25.60 -0.01 -52.07
CA VAL A 4 -26.21 -1.35 -52.26
C VAL A 4 -25.43 -2.61 -51.82
N ARG A 5 -26.08 -3.38 -50.92
CA ARG A 5 -26.35 -4.84 -51.06
C ARG A 5 -27.40 -5.26 -49.99
N ASN A 6 -28.71 -5.24 -50.26
CA ASN A 6 -29.59 -6.24 -50.91
C ASN A 6 -29.95 -7.53 -50.13
N ARG A 7 -31.28 -7.67 -49.94
CA ARG A 7 -32.19 -8.83 -49.75
C ARG A 7 -32.92 -8.75 -48.39
N PHE A 8 -34.21 -8.44 -48.31
CA PHE A 8 -35.36 -9.18 -48.87
C PHE A 8 -36.56 -8.27 -49.20
N THR A 9 -37.27 -8.62 -50.26
CA THR A 9 -38.36 -7.93 -50.98
C THR A 9 -39.78 -8.28 -50.52
N SER A 10 -40.60 -7.22 -50.33
CA SER A 10 -41.89 -6.94 -51.02
C SER A 10 -43.07 -7.92 -50.86
N GLY A 11 -44.35 -7.54 -50.70
CA GLY A 11 -45.18 -6.32 -50.75
C GLY A 11 -46.59 -6.76 -50.24
N CYS A 12 -47.69 -6.02 -50.20
CA CYS A 12 -48.11 -4.75 -50.78
C CYS A 12 -49.39 -4.27 -50.06
N ASN A 13 -49.68 -2.98 -50.17
CA ASN A 13 -50.74 -2.23 -49.49
C ASN A 13 -52.19 -2.50 -49.95
N CYS A 14 -53.08 -2.10 -49.04
CA CYS A 14 -54.53 -1.94 -49.07
C CYS A 14 -55.27 -1.55 -50.38
N LEU A 15 -56.48 -2.13 -50.48
CA LEU A 15 -57.77 -1.58 -50.95
C LEU A 15 -57.97 -1.21 -52.43
N LYS A 16 -58.80 -1.99 -53.15
CA LYS A 16 -60.05 -1.55 -53.83
C LYS A 16 -60.81 -2.70 -54.54
N SER A 17 -62.14 -2.70 -54.34
CA SER A 17 -63.27 -3.30 -55.11
C SER A 17 -63.15 -4.74 -55.65
N GLN A 18 -63.88 -5.70 -55.09
CA GLN A 18 -65.26 -6.10 -55.49
C GLN A 18 -65.43 -6.37 -57.00
N ASN A 19 -65.67 -7.63 -57.39
CA ASN A 19 -67.02 -8.09 -57.79
C ASN A 19 -67.03 -9.60 -58.13
N LYS A 20 -67.80 -10.40 -57.38
CA LYS A 20 -68.88 -11.27 -57.90
C LYS A 20 -69.27 -12.37 -56.90
N ASN A 21 -70.57 -12.38 -56.62
CA ASN A 21 -71.39 -13.54 -56.31
C ASN A 21 -71.18 -14.21 -54.95
N ASN A 22 -72.07 -13.91 -53.99
CA ASN A 22 -73.29 -14.71 -53.91
C ASN A 22 -74.17 -14.32 -52.72
N GLU A 23 -75.39 -13.98 -53.10
CA GLU A 23 -76.62 -14.01 -52.32
C GLU A 23 -76.79 -15.37 -51.62
N LYS A 24 -76.26 -15.54 -50.40
CA LYS A 24 -76.75 -16.55 -49.42
C LYS A 24 -76.66 -16.03 -47.99
N MET A 25 -76.96 -14.74 -47.82
CA MET A 25 -76.90 -14.04 -46.54
C MET A 25 -78.30 -13.85 -45.93
N PHE A 26 -79.14 -14.88 -45.85
CA PHE A 26 -80.32 -14.85 -44.98
C PHE A 26 -80.78 -16.29 -44.67
N GLN A 27 -80.11 -16.96 -43.71
CA GLN A 27 -80.72 -18.03 -42.88
C GLN A 27 -79.83 -18.67 -41.79
N LYS A 28 -78.67 -18.12 -41.41
CA LYS A 28 -77.79 -18.73 -40.37
C LYS A 28 -77.48 -17.85 -39.16
N ALA A 29 -78.36 -16.90 -38.83
CA ALA A 29 -78.16 -15.92 -37.75
C ALA A 29 -78.85 -16.28 -36.40
N ARG A 30 -79.15 -17.55 -36.13
CA ARG A 30 -79.74 -17.97 -34.84
C ARG A 30 -79.01 -19.09 -34.07
N LYS A 31 -77.90 -19.64 -34.59
CA LYS A 31 -77.12 -20.70 -33.90
C LYS A 31 -75.75 -20.28 -33.36
N THR A 32 -75.27 -19.06 -33.62
CA THR A 32 -73.91 -18.61 -33.23
C THR A 32 -73.81 -17.90 -31.88
N LYS A 33 -74.91 -17.34 -31.33
CA LYS A 33 -74.87 -16.68 -30.01
C LYS A 33 -74.79 -17.67 -28.81
N SER A 34 -75.28 -18.90 -28.98
CA SER A 34 -75.22 -19.95 -27.94
C SER A 34 -73.82 -20.54 -27.76
N PHE A 35 -73.01 -20.57 -28.84
CA PHE A 35 -71.68 -21.16 -28.80
C PHE A 35 -70.64 -20.22 -28.20
N GLN A 36 -70.71 -18.92 -28.49
CA GLN A 36 -69.80 -17.93 -27.90
C GLN A 36 -70.03 -17.74 -26.39
N ALA A 37 -71.28 -17.80 -25.91
CA ALA A 37 -71.57 -17.73 -24.47
C ALA A 37 -71.01 -18.94 -23.69
N LYS A 38 -71.03 -20.14 -24.30
CA LYS A 38 -70.46 -21.35 -23.69
C LYS A 38 -68.93 -21.33 -23.62
N ILE A 39 -68.27 -20.75 -24.62
CA ILE A 39 -66.81 -20.59 -24.61
C ILE A 39 -66.38 -19.59 -23.53
N VAL A 40 -67.07 -18.46 -23.39
CA VAL A 40 -66.75 -17.47 -22.35
C VAL A 40 -66.96 -18.06 -20.95
N ALA A 41 -68.05 -18.81 -20.73
CA ALA A 41 -68.29 -19.49 -19.46
C ALA A 41 -67.23 -20.56 -19.14
N ALA A 42 -66.77 -21.32 -20.14
CA ALA A 42 -65.71 -22.31 -19.96
C ALA A 42 -64.36 -21.66 -19.64
N VAL A 43 -64.02 -20.54 -20.30
CA VAL A 43 -62.78 -19.79 -20.00
C VAL A 43 -62.83 -19.19 -18.59
N LEU A 44 -63.96 -18.63 -18.17
CA LEU A 44 -64.13 -18.11 -16.81
C LEU A 44 -64.07 -19.23 -15.75
N ALA A 45 -64.60 -20.41 -16.03
CA ALA A 45 -64.50 -21.56 -15.14
C ALA A 45 -63.05 -22.08 -15.02
N ILE A 46 -62.28 -22.06 -16.12
CA ILE A 46 -60.85 -22.42 -16.10
C ILE A 46 -60.04 -21.38 -15.30
N ILE A 47 -60.34 -20.09 -15.45
CA ILE A 47 -59.68 -19.02 -14.67
C ILE A 47 -60.02 -19.15 -13.18
N ALA A 48 -61.28 -19.46 -12.84
CA ALA A 48 -61.69 -19.67 -11.45
C ALA A 48 -61.06 -20.94 -10.84
N ALA A 49 -60.95 -22.03 -11.61
CA ALA A 49 -60.26 -23.25 -11.19
C ALA A 49 -58.75 -23.03 -11.02
N ALA A 50 -58.11 -22.29 -11.92
CA ALA A 50 -56.71 -21.89 -11.78
C ALA A 50 -56.49 -20.97 -10.58
N GLY A 51 -57.44 -20.07 -10.29
CA GLY A 51 -57.44 -19.23 -9.09
C GLY A 51 -57.60 -20.04 -7.80
N LEU A 52 -58.45 -21.07 -7.78
CA LEU A 52 -58.66 -21.95 -6.62
C LEU A 52 -57.48 -22.90 -6.37
N VAL A 53 -56.87 -23.45 -7.43
CA VAL A 53 -55.64 -24.25 -7.33
C VAL A 53 -54.47 -23.36 -6.90
N GLY A 54 -54.37 -22.14 -7.43
CA GLY A 54 -53.43 -21.12 -6.98
C GLY A 54 -53.63 -20.77 -5.51
N PHE A 55 -54.87 -20.59 -5.04
CA PHE A 55 -55.15 -20.26 -3.65
C PHE A 55 -54.90 -21.45 -2.69
N ALA A 56 -55.20 -22.68 -3.11
CA ALA A 56 -54.94 -23.89 -2.32
C ALA A 56 -53.43 -24.18 -2.17
N THR A 57 -52.68 -24.09 -3.28
CA THR A 57 -51.20 -24.20 -3.26
C THR A 57 -50.54 -23.07 -2.47
N HIS A 58 -51.11 -21.85 -2.51
CA HIS A 58 -50.62 -20.71 -1.73
C HIS A 58 -50.95 -20.82 -0.23
N LYS A 59 -51.96 -21.62 0.15
CA LYS A 59 -52.31 -21.90 1.56
C LYS A 59 -51.45 -23.01 2.17
N GLU A 60 -51.13 -24.07 1.40
CA GLU A 60 -50.16 -25.10 1.81
C GLU A 60 -48.73 -24.56 1.91
N PHE A 61 -48.34 -23.58 1.07
CA PHE A 61 -47.03 -22.92 1.17
C PHE A 61 -46.87 -22.05 2.44
N ARG A 62 -47.98 -21.55 3.01
CA ARG A 62 -47.96 -20.75 4.25
C ARG A 62 -47.92 -21.59 5.52
N SER A 63 -48.42 -22.83 5.50
CA SER A 63 -48.35 -23.72 6.68
C SER A 63 -47.00 -24.44 6.82
N ALA A 64 -46.13 -24.39 5.79
CA ALA A 64 -44.78 -24.96 5.82
C ALA A 64 -43.64 -23.92 5.97
N SER A 65 -43.94 -22.61 5.99
CA SER A 65 -42.90 -21.58 6.13
C SER A 65 -42.76 -21.10 7.58
N ALA A 66 -42.23 -21.95 8.45
CA ALA A 66 -41.29 -21.41 9.42
C ALA A 66 -40.05 -21.03 8.60
N SER A 67 -39.94 -19.76 8.20
CA SER A 67 -38.75 -19.27 7.52
C SER A 67 -37.54 -19.68 8.36
N PRO A 68 -36.54 -20.39 7.79
CA PRO A 68 -35.31 -20.62 8.53
C PRO A 68 -34.78 -19.26 8.97
N PRO A 69 -34.17 -19.15 10.17
CA PRO A 69 -33.61 -17.89 10.63
C PRO A 69 -32.74 -17.30 9.51
N ILE A 70 -32.99 -16.03 9.15
CA ILE A 70 -32.23 -15.33 8.12
C ILE A 70 -30.77 -15.43 8.52
N LYS A 71 -29.98 -16.21 7.79
CA LYS A 71 -28.55 -16.35 8.07
C LYS A 71 -27.93 -14.96 7.92
N PRO A 72 -27.16 -14.48 8.90
CA PRO A 72 -26.43 -13.22 8.75
C PRO A 72 -25.58 -13.26 7.47
N PRO A 73 -25.36 -12.11 6.80
CA PRO A 73 -24.50 -12.05 5.62
C PRO A 73 -23.14 -12.69 5.93
N LEU A 74 -22.63 -13.51 5.00
CA LEU A 74 -21.38 -14.27 5.15
C LEU A 74 -20.25 -13.43 5.78
N ALA A 75 -20.00 -12.24 5.22
CA ALA A 75 -18.96 -11.34 5.70
C ALA A 75 -19.17 -10.92 7.16
N LYS A 76 -20.41 -10.66 7.58
CA LYS A 76 -20.73 -10.33 8.98
C LYS A 76 -20.39 -11.52 9.90
N SER A 77 -20.79 -12.72 9.52
CA SER A 77 -20.50 -13.93 10.32
C SER A 77 -19.00 -14.20 10.45
N VAL A 78 -18.22 -14.03 9.38
CA VAL A 78 -16.75 -14.20 9.45
C VAL A 78 -16.12 -13.11 10.33
N ARG A 79 -16.56 -11.86 10.22
CA ARG A 79 -16.07 -10.75 11.06
C ARG A 79 -16.33 -10.95 12.55
N GLU A 80 -17.45 -11.58 12.91
CA GLU A 80 -17.77 -11.91 14.31
C GLU A 80 -16.80 -12.94 14.91
N LEU A 81 -16.10 -13.72 14.08
CA LEU A 81 -15.11 -14.68 14.55
C LEU A 81 -13.76 -14.03 14.89
N ILE A 82 -13.50 -12.78 14.50
CA ILE A 82 -12.22 -12.10 14.78
C ILE A 82 -12.00 -11.97 16.29
N ASN A 83 -10.86 -12.49 16.75
CA ASN A 83 -10.45 -12.56 18.13
C ASN A 83 -9.26 -11.60 18.40
N VAL A 84 -9.50 -10.63 19.29
CA VAL A 84 -8.51 -9.61 19.67
C VAL A 84 -7.31 -10.19 20.43
N ASP A 85 -7.52 -11.22 21.25
CA ASP A 85 -6.42 -11.84 22.00
C ASP A 85 -5.47 -12.59 21.07
N ASN A 86 -5.98 -13.15 19.96
CA ASN A 86 -5.14 -13.71 18.90
C ASN A 86 -4.31 -12.64 18.19
N LEU A 87 -4.92 -11.50 17.85
CA LEU A 87 -4.22 -10.35 17.25
C LEU A 87 -3.08 -9.89 18.16
N ARG A 88 -3.37 -9.70 19.45
CA ARG A 88 -2.40 -9.26 20.46
C ARG A 88 -1.29 -10.28 20.65
N SER A 89 -1.62 -11.53 20.96
CA SER A 89 -0.62 -12.57 21.23
C SER A 89 0.26 -12.89 20.01
N THR A 90 -0.30 -12.82 18.81
CA THR A 90 0.47 -12.99 17.57
C THR A 90 1.43 -11.82 17.37
N LEU A 91 0.97 -10.57 17.53
CA LEU A 91 1.85 -9.40 17.44
C LEU A 91 3.06 -9.51 18.38
N HIS A 92 2.83 -9.87 19.66
CA HIS A 92 3.92 -10.11 20.63
C HIS A 92 4.88 -11.23 20.20
N ALA A 93 4.36 -12.30 19.61
CA ALA A 93 5.20 -13.42 19.17
C ALA A 93 6.13 -13.02 18.01
N LEU A 94 5.64 -12.23 17.06
CA LEU A 94 6.42 -11.78 15.90
C LEU A 94 7.48 -10.75 16.33
N THR A 95 7.10 -9.79 17.18
CA THR A 95 7.88 -8.61 17.56
C THR A 95 8.84 -8.82 18.74
N LYS A 96 9.04 -10.06 19.21
CA LYS A 96 9.85 -10.38 20.40
C LYS A 96 11.33 -9.97 20.30
N LYS A 97 11.89 -9.95 19.09
CA LYS A 97 13.29 -9.59 18.79
C LYS A 97 13.33 -8.81 17.49
N ALA A 98 14.39 -8.05 17.27
CA ALA A 98 14.56 -7.40 15.98
C ALA A 98 14.76 -8.43 14.87
N HIS A 99 14.03 -8.30 13.76
CA HIS A 99 13.94 -9.33 12.72
C HIS A 99 14.14 -8.75 11.31
N VAL A 100 15.36 -8.26 11.06
CA VAL A 100 15.78 -7.76 9.74
C VAL A 100 15.78 -8.91 8.71
N ALA A 101 15.32 -8.63 7.49
CA ALA A 101 15.29 -9.60 6.39
C ALA A 101 16.60 -10.40 6.25
N GLY A 102 16.48 -11.69 5.94
CA GLY A 102 17.61 -12.60 5.77
C GLY A 102 18.42 -12.92 7.04
N THR A 103 17.94 -12.54 8.24
CA THR A 103 18.54 -12.92 9.53
C THR A 103 17.83 -14.11 10.18
N GLU A 104 18.50 -14.78 11.11
CA GLU A 104 17.92 -15.88 11.90
C GLU A 104 16.65 -15.46 12.67
N ASN A 105 16.62 -14.23 13.20
CA ASN A 105 15.45 -13.71 13.89
C ASN A 105 14.25 -13.53 12.94
N ASN A 106 14.50 -13.26 11.65
CA ASN A 106 13.46 -13.16 10.64
C ASN A 106 12.97 -14.53 10.15
N LEU A 107 13.87 -15.50 9.98
CA LEU A 107 13.50 -16.91 9.77
C LEU A 107 12.57 -17.40 10.89
N ARG A 108 12.89 -17.10 12.16
CA ARG A 108 11.99 -17.40 13.30
C ARG A 108 10.58 -16.80 13.12
N VAL A 109 10.48 -15.56 12.64
CA VAL A 109 9.17 -14.91 12.38
C VAL A 109 8.46 -15.65 11.24
N ALA A 110 9.16 -15.97 10.16
CA ALA A 110 8.64 -16.74 9.03
C ALA A 110 8.08 -18.11 9.47
N GLU A 111 8.80 -18.82 10.33
CA GLU A 111 8.35 -20.09 10.91
C GLU A 111 7.09 -19.94 11.76
N ILE A 112 7.00 -18.91 12.60
CA ILE A 112 5.77 -18.62 13.38
C ILE A 112 4.57 -18.38 12.46
N ILE A 113 4.75 -17.60 11.39
CA ILE A 113 3.70 -17.31 10.40
C ILE A 113 3.27 -18.61 9.71
N LYS A 114 4.24 -19.38 9.20
CA LYS A 114 4.01 -20.67 8.53
C LYS A 114 3.28 -21.67 9.45
N ASP A 115 3.72 -21.84 10.69
CA ASP A 115 3.10 -22.75 11.65
C ASP A 115 1.67 -22.32 12.00
N LYS A 116 1.42 -21.02 12.14
CA LYS A 116 0.07 -20.49 12.29
C LYS A 116 -0.79 -20.84 11.09
N MET A 117 -0.32 -20.60 9.87
CA MET A 117 -1.06 -20.94 8.65
C MET A 117 -1.37 -22.45 8.56
N ILE A 118 -0.41 -23.31 8.91
CA ILE A 118 -0.62 -24.77 8.95
C ILE A 118 -1.68 -25.14 10.00
N SER A 119 -1.56 -24.63 11.22
CA SER A 119 -2.50 -24.94 12.31
C SER A 119 -3.92 -24.42 12.06
N GLN A 120 -4.06 -23.37 11.26
CA GLN A 120 -5.36 -22.86 10.79
C GLN A 120 -6.00 -23.76 9.72
N GLY A 121 -5.23 -24.67 9.12
CA GLY A 121 -5.70 -25.57 8.07
C GLY A 121 -5.72 -24.94 6.68
N LEU A 122 -4.84 -23.97 6.41
CA LEU A 122 -4.55 -23.54 5.04
C LEU A 122 -3.89 -24.68 4.26
N GLU A 123 -4.14 -24.71 2.96
CA GLU A 123 -3.60 -25.73 2.07
C GLU A 123 -2.24 -25.33 1.51
N ASN A 124 -1.36 -26.33 1.31
CA ASN A 124 -0.03 -26.20 0.72
C ASN A 124 0.79 -25.04 1.30
N VAL A 125 0.89 -24.96 2.63
CA VAL A 125 1.69 -23.91 3.28
C VAL A 125 3.17 -24.22 3.13
N HIS A 126 3.93 -23.34 2.48
CA HIS A 126 5.36 -23.55 2.21
C HIS A 126 6.14 -22.23 2.15
N PHE A 127 7.46 -22.36 2.22
CA PHE A 127 8.36 -21.27 1.90
C PHE A 127 8.61 -21.21 0.40
N ASN A 128 8.69 -20.00 -0.13
CA ASN A 128 9.13 -19.70 -1.48
C ASN A 128 10.37 -18.81 -1.38
N GLU A 129 11.53 -19.37 -1.73
CA GLU A 129 12.84 -18.86 -1.31
C GLU A 129 13.64 -18.24 -2.46
N TYR A 130 14.38 -17.17 -2.16
CA TYR A 130 15.27 -16.49 -3.11
C TYR A 130 16.63 -16.17 -2.48
N ASN A 131 17.70 -16.20 -3.26
CA ASN A 131 19.05 -15.78 -2.86
C ASN A 131 19.34 -14.39 -3.42
N VAL A 132 19.25 -13.36 -2.57
CA VAL A 132 19.20 -11.96 -2.99
C VAL A 132 20.34 -11.14 -2.38
N LEU A 133 20.72 -10.02 -3.01
CA LEU A 133 21.68 -9.09 -2.40
C LEU A 133 20.98 -8.29 -1.32
N LEU A 134 21.43 -8.40 -0.07
CA LEU A 134 21.02 -7.54 1.04
C LEU A 134 22.23 -6.74 1.56
N SER A 135 22.00 -5.90 2.56
CA SER A 135 23.02 -5.03 3.15
C SER A 135 22.87 -4.96 4.66
N TYR A 136 23.97 -4.99 5.41
CA TYR A 136 23.94 -5.01 6.87
C TYR A 136 24.99 -4.08 7.48
N PRO A 137 24.73 -3.55 8.68
CA PRO A 137 25.76 -2.86 9.44
C PRO A 137 26.69 -3.89 10.09
N ASN A 138 27.80 -3.41 10.64
CA ASN A 138 28.53 -4.20 11.64
C ASN A 138 27.79 -4.13 12.99
N TRP A 139 27.22 -5.27 13.41
CA TRP A 139 26.44 -5.38 14.66
C TRP A 139 27.28 -5.19 15.94
N THR A 140 28.60 -5.37 15.87
CA THR A 140 29.53 -5.25 17.00
C THR A 140 30.21 -3.89 17.05
N THR A 141 30.49 -3.29 15.89
CA THR A 141 31.17 -1.99 15.75
C THR A 141 30.22 -0.98 15.12
N PRO A 142 29.51 -0.16 15.91
CA PRO A 142 28.55 0.81 15.40
C PRO A 142 29.18 1.87 14.50
N ASN A 143 28.39 2.39 13.58
CA ASN A 143 28.72 3.57 12.79
C ASN A 143 28.72 4.82 13.68
N HIS A 144 29.54 5.83 13.39
CA HIS A 144 29.55 7.05 14.21
C HIS A 144 29.99 8.29 13.44
N VAL A 145 29.69 9.45 14.04
CA VAL A 145 30.09 10.78 13.59
C VAL A 145 30.94 11.44 14.67
N GLU A 146 32.00 12.12 14.27
CA GLU A 146 32.91 12.86 15.13
C GLU A 146 33.02 14.31 14.65
N ILE A 147 32.97 15.26 15.59
CA ILE A 147 33.47 16.63 15.38
C ILE A 147 34.87 16.68 15.98
N LEU A 148 35.85 17.05 15.17
CA LEU A 148 37.26 17.13 15.55
C LEU A 148 37.67 18.59 15.66
N GLY A 149 38.44 18.91 16.70
CA GLY A 149 39.10 20.20 16.86
C GLY A 149 40.19 20.42 15.82
N GLU A 150 40.72 21.64 15.77
CA GLU A 150 41.88 21.97 14.95
C GLU A 150 43.12 21.14 15.35
N ASP A 151 43.21 20.74 16.62
CA ASP A 151 44.23 19.83 17.17
C ASP A 151 43.92 18.34 16.93
N MET A 152 42.91 18.04 16.11
CA MET A 152 42.41 16.70 15.80
C MET A 152 41.87 15.91 17.00
N LYS A 153 41.68 16.53 18.17
CA LYS A 153 41.00 15.89 19.30
C LYS A 153 39.49 15.88 19.09
N THR A 154 38.84 14.82 19.56
CA THR A 154 37.39 14.69 19.53
C THR A 154 36.73 15.74 20.41
N VAL A 155 35.91 16.59 19.81
CA VAL A 155 35.03 17.56 20.49
C VAL A 155 33.70 16.92 20.82
N HIS A 156 33.15 16.15 19.87
CA HIS A 156 31.91 15.41 20.02
C HIS A 156 31.99 14.11 19.24
N LYS A 157 31.36 13.06 19.75
CA LYS A 157 31.27 11.75 19.11
C LYS A 157 29.90 11.12 19.39
N THR A 158 29.25 10.65 18.34
CA THR A 158 27.99 9.90 18.48
C THR A 158 28.26 8.45 18.85
N THR A 159 27.29 7.79 19.48
CA THR A 159 27.42 6.38 19.90
C THR A 159 27.12 5.39 18.77
N GLY A 160 26.42 5.82 17.72
CA GLY A 160 25.89 4.92 16.70
C GLY A 160 24.73 4.04 17.17
N ARG A 161 24.17 4.32 18.36
CA ARG A 161 23.16 3.49 19.02
C ARG A 161 21.95 4.33 19.44
N SER A 162 20.76 3.88 19.08
CA SER A 162 19.49 4.39 19.58
C SER A 162 19.29 4.05 21.06
N ILE A 163 18.50 4.86 21.78
CA ILE A 163 18.29 4.72 23.23
C ILE A 163 16.95 4.05 23.53
N SER A 164 16.97 2.96 24.28
CA SER A 164 15.77 2.29 24.79
C SER A 164 15.04 3.12 25.86
N ILE A 165 13.74 3.31 25.69
CA ILE A 165 12.83 3.99 26.63
C ILE A 165 12.00 2.95 27.40
N ILE A 166 11.40 2.00 26.69
CA ILE A 166 10.67 0.86 27.25
C ILE A 166 11.58 -0.36 27.19
N LYS A 167 12.46 -0.51 28.18
CA LYS A 167 13.58 -1.47 28.13
C LYS A 167 13.15 -2.92 28.01
N GLU A 168 11.97 -3.25 28.53
CA GLU A 168 11.42 -4.60 28.53
C GLU A 168 11.14 -5.11 27.12
N GLU A 169 10.74 -4.20 26.21
CA GLU A 169 10.46 -4.48 24.80
C GLU A 169 11.62 -4.07 23.87
N GLN A 170 12.55 -3.25 24.37
CA GLN A 170 13.67 -2.68 23.61
C GLN A 170 15.03 -3.18 24.12
N ASN A 171 15.16 -4.48 24.34
CA ASN A 171 16.34 -5.12 24.94
C ASN A 171 17.25 -5.87 23.96
N ASP A 172 17.02 -5.74 22.64
CA ASP A 172 17.84 -6.39 21.62
C ASP A 172 18.97 -5.44 21.18
N PRO A 173 20.25 -5.72 21.49
CA PRO A 173 21.36 -4.83 21.16
C PRO A 173 21.58 -4.62 19.66
N PHE A 174 21.04 -5.51 18.81
CA PHE A 174 21.09 -5.36 17.35
C PHE A 174 20.10 -4.29 16.88
N SER A 175 18.97 -4.12 17.57
CA SER A 175 17.98 -3.10 17.23
C SER A 175 18.54 -1.68 17.36
N GLU A 176 19.47 -1.45 18.28
CA GLU A 176 20.00 -0.13 18.59
C GLU A 176 20.86 0.48 17.46
N ILE A 177 21.51 -0.36 16.63
CA ILE A 177 22.51 0.10 15.65
C ILE A 177 21.86 1.06 14.65
N GLN A 178 22.47 2.22 14.43
CA GLN A 178 22.02 3.25 13.48
C GLN A 178 22.69 3.05 12.11
N TRP A 179 21.91 2.89 11.05
CA TRP A 179 22.43 2.57 9.71
C TRP A 179 21.39 2.74 8.59
N LEU A 180 21.87 2.75 7.34
CA LEU A 180 21.06 2.70 6.11
C LEU A 180 21.55 1.53 5.26
N ALA A 181 20.62 0.72 4.76
CA ALA A 181 20.96 -0.40 3.88
C ALA A 181 21.46 0.10 2.52
N TYR A 182 22.51 -0.56 2.03
CA TYR A 182 23.29 -0.24 0.82
C TYR A 182 24.15 1.02 0.89
N SER A 183 24.32 1.64 2.07
CA SER A 183 25.35 2.64 2.26
C SER A 183 26.73 2.04 1.96
N ALA A 184 27.62 2.79 1.28
CA ALA A 184 29.02 2.39 1.18
C ALA A 184 29.69 2.40 2.56
N ALA A 185 30.63 1.48 2.79
CA ALA A 185 31.51 1.52 3.94
C ALA A 185 32.64 2.54 3.72
N GLY A 186 33.14 3.13 4.79
CA GLY A 186 34.31 4.00 4.72
C GLY A 186 34.41 5.02 5.84
N VAL A 187 35.57 5.69 5.88
CA VAL A 187 35.84 6.83 6.76
C VAL A 187 36.04 8.04 5.87
N VAL A 188 35.24 9.09 6.08
CA VAL A 188 35.33 10.33 5.30
C VAL A 188 35.40 11.54 6.21
N GLU A 189 36.18 12.52 5.80
CA GLU A 189 36.30 13.83 6.44
C GLU A 189 35.98 14.93 5.43
N GLY A 190 35.27 15.96 5.88
CA GLY A 190 34.95 17.09 5.03
C GLY A 190 34.26 18.22 5.78
N GLU A 191 34.18 19.36 5.09
CA GLU A 191 33.28 20.43 5.49
C GLU A 191 31.82 19.99 5.30
N ILE A 192 30.95 20.40 6.21
CA ILE A 192 29.53 20.05 6.17
C ILE A 192 28.69 21.11 5.45
N VAL A 193 27.71 20.71 4.64
CA VAL A 193 26.71 21.59 4.02
C VAL A 193 25.31 21.07 4.30
N TYR A 194 24.39 21.94 4.75
CA TYR A 194 22.99 21.57 4.94
C TYR A 194 22.18 21.76 3.65
N VAL A 195 21.55 20.68 3.20
CA VAL A 195 20.87 20.59 1.89
C VAL A 195 19.35 20.45 1.97
N ASN A 196 18.77 20.79 3.12
CA ASN A 196 17.32 20.68 3.35
C ASN A 196 16.82 19.25 3.04
N ARG A 197 15.87 19.09 2.12
CA ARG A 197 15.28 17.79 1.74
C ARG A 197 16.04 17.11 0.60
N GLY A 198 17.13 17.73 0.12
CA GLY A 198 17.92 17.23 -1.01
C GLY A 198 17.14 17.16 -2.33
N THR A 199 16.07 17.95 -2.48
CA THR A 199 15.29 17.98 -3.73
C THR A 199 16.03 18.79 -4.81
N PRO A 200 15.73 18.59 -6.11
CA PRO A 200 16.35 19.39 -7.17
C PRO A 200 16.26 20.90 -6.92
N LYS A 201 15.11 21.39 -6.45
CA LYS A 201 14.90 22.79 -6.08
C LYS A 201 15.80 23.26 -4.94
N ASP A 202 16.02 22.42 -3.92
CA ASP A 202 16.91 22.76 -2.82
C ASP A 202 18.36 22.89 -3.32
N ILE A 203 18.78 22.03 -4.25
CA ILE A 203 20.13 22.07 -4.81
C ILE A 203 20.34 23.29 -5.72
N GLU A 204 19.38 23.59 -6.59
CA GLU A 204 19.41 24.81 -7.43
C GLU A 204 19.50 26.08 -6.58
N HIS A 205 18.79 26.14 -5.45
CA HIS A 205 18.87 27.25 -4.50
C HIS A 205 20.30 27.41 -3.93
N LEU A 206 20.93 26.33 -3.47
CA LEU A 206 22.30 26.38 -2.94
C LEU A 206 23.32 26.79 -4.01
N GLU A 207 23.17 26.27 -5.24
CA GLU A 207 24.05 26.62 -6.35
C GLU A 207 23.90 28.10 -6.75
N SER A 208 22.69 28.66 -6.68
CA SER A 208 22.45 30.09 -6.92
C SER A 208 23.13 31.00 -5.88
N MET A 209 23.40 30.47 -4.68
CA MET A 209 24.17 31.15 -3.64
C MET A 209 25.69 30.92 -3.77
N GLY A 210 26.14 30.14 -4.75
CA GLY A 210 27.55 29.79 -4.92
C GLY A 210 28.07 28.74 -3.92
N ILE A 211 27.19 27.95 -3.30
CA ILE A 211 27.56 26.90 -2.36
C ILE A 211 27.87 25.61 -3.13
N ASP A 212 29.15 25.22 -3.15
CA ASP A 212 29.60 23.97 -3.78
C ASP A 212 29.41 22.75 -2.85
N LEU A 213 28.87 21.68 -3.41
CA LEU A 213 28.60 20.41 -2.73
C LEU A 213 29.69 19.37 -2.94
N LYS A 214 30.60 19.60 -3.89
CA LYS A 214 31.69 18.68 -4.20
C LYS A 214 32.67 18.58 -3.03
N ASP A 215 33.10 17.36 -2.74
CA ASP A 215 34.05 17.03 -1.67
C ASP A 215 33.56 17.40 -0.25
N LYS A 216 32.24 17.60 -0.07
CA LYS A 216 31.60 17.94 1.22
C LYS A 216 30.88 16.74 1.84
N ILE A 217 30.61 16.82 3.14
CA ILE A 217 29.63 15.96 3.80
C ILE A 217 28.30 16.70 3.78
N LEU A 218 27.25 16.09 3.24
CA LEU A 218 25.93 16.72 3.21
C LEU A 218 25.13 16.37 4.46
N LEU A 219 24.33 17.31 4.96
CA LEU A 219 23.32 17.09 5.98
C LEU A 219 21.95 17.32 5.37
N ALA A 220 21.12 16.28 5.29
CA ALA A 220 19.75 16.34 4.79
C ALA A 220 18.76 16.01 5.90
N ARG A 221 17.53 16.48 5.76
CA ARG A 221 16.40 16.01 6.56
C ARG A 221 15.49 15.09 5.75
N TYR A 222 14.92 14.09 6.41
CA TYR A 222 13.86 13.27 5.83
C TYR A 222 12.68 14.13 5.35
N SER A 223 11.91 13.59 4.40
CA SER A 223 10.67 14.18 3.88
C SER A 223 9.93 13.14 3.04
N SER A 224 8.93 13.57 2.26
CA SER A 224 8.33 12.73 1.21
C SER A 224 9.27 12.41 0.04
N ASN A 225 10.43 13.06 -0.06
CA ASN A 225 11.48 12.66 -0.99
C ASN A 225 12.14 11.37 -0.49
N PHE A 226 12.04 10.29 -1.27
CA PHE A 226 12.66 9.01 -0.93
C PHE A 226 14.17 9.16 -0.65
N ARG A 227 14.66 8.53 0.41
CA ARG A 227 16.05 8.66 0.88
C ARG A 227 17.09 8.20 -0.16
N GLY A 228 16.77 7.23 -0.99
CA GLY A 228 17.63 6.86 -2.12
C GLY A 228 17.81 8.00 -3.14
N ASN A 229 16.83 8.91 -3.30
CA ASN A 229 16.99 10.08 -4.17
C ASN A 229 18.00 11.07 -3.58
N ILE A 230 18.03 11.22 -2.25
CA ILE A 230 19.05 12.01 -1.55
C ILE A 230 20.43 11.39 -1.79
N ALA A 231 20.56 10.06 -1.66
CA ALA A 231 21.78 9.33 -1.95
C ALA A 231 22.27 9.56 -3.38
N LYS A 232 21.40 9.35 -4.36
CA LYS A 232 21.69 9.54 -5.79
C LYS A 232 22.09 10.97 -6.12
N MET A 233 21.42 11.95 -5.50
CA MET A 233 21.76 13.37 -5.64
C MET A 233 23.15 13.66 -5.07
N ALA A 234 23.44 13.20 -3.85
CA ALA A 234 24.72 13.43 -3.18
C ALA A 234 25.89 12.87 -4.01
N VAL A 235 25.76 11.64 -4.52
CA VAL A 235 26.74 11.03 -5.43
C VAL A 235 26.90 11.84 -6.70
N LYS A 236 25.81 12.27 -7.34
CA LYS A 236 25.85 13.10 -8.57
C LYS A 236 26.55 14.44 -8.37
N LYS A 237 26.45 15.02 -7.18
CA LYS A 237 27.08 16.31 -6.84
C LYS A 237 28.51 16.16 -6.31
N GLY A 238 29.04 14.93 -6.28
CA GLY A 238 30.42 14.66 -5.87
C GLY A 238 30.65 14.84 -4.37
N ALA A 239 29.61 14.67 -3.55
CA ALA A 239 29.77 14.65 -2.10
C ALA A 239 30.68 13.50 -1.65
N LYS A 240 31.32 13.63 -0.48
CA LYS A 240 32.10 12.57 0.17
C LYS A 240 31.27 11.68 1.09
N GLY A 241 30.15 12.18 1.59
CA GLY A 241 29.26 11.45 2.46
C GLY A 241 27.98 12.21 2.74
N CYS A 242 26.97 11.56 3.32
CA CYS A 242 25.70 12.20 3.63
C CYS A 242 25.14 11.73 4.97
N LEU A 243 24.81 12.68 5.83
CA LEU A 243 24.03 12.47 7.04
C LEU A 243 22.56 12.79 6.75
N ILE A 244 21.65 12.02 7.34
CA ILE A 244 20.21 12.27 7.26
C ILE A 244 19.56 12.24 8.64
N TYR A 245 18.63 13.13 8.93
CA TYR A 245 17.94 13.17 10.23
C TYR A 245 16.44 13.44 10.08
N SER A 246 15.66 13.06 11.09
CA SER A 246 14.21 13.34 11.15
C SER A 246 13.96 14.65 11.88
N ASP A 247 13.59 15.71 11.17
CA ASP A 247 13.37 17.01 11.81
C ASP A 247 12.10 17.01 12.70
N PRO A 248 12.15 17.54 13.94
CA PRO A 248 11.00 17.61 14.83
C PRO A 248 9.76 18.27 14.23
N MET A 249 9.92 19.12 13.20
CA MET A 249 8.81 19.69 12.44
C MET A 249 7.89 18.61 11.84
N GLN A 250 8.43 17.44 11.48
CA GLN A 250 7.69 16.33 10.87
C GLN A 250 7.31 15.26 11.89
N VAL A 251 8.18 14.99 12.87
CA VAL A 251 8.07 13.79 13.71
C VAL A 251 7.75 14.07 15.18
N ALA A 252 7.72 15.34 15.59
CA ALA A 252 7.49 15.74 16.98
C ALA A 252 6.58 16.98 17.06
N SER A 253 5.42 16.89 16.41
CA SER A 253 4.44 17.99 16.30
C SER A 253 3.96 18.52 17.67
N MET A 254 3.88 17.65 18.69
CA MET A 254 3.51 17.99 20.07
C MET A 254 4.66 18.54 20.93
N GLY A 255 5.88 18.63 20.37
CA GLY A 255 7.09 19.05 21.06
C GLY A 255 8.07 17.90 21.29
N THR A 256 9.26 18.25 21.78
CA THR A 256 10.42 17.34 21.86
C THR A 256 10.78 16.94 23.29
N LEU A 257 9.98 17.31 24.28
CA LEU A 257 10.22 16.91 25.68
C LEU A 257 9.86 15.44 25.88
N PRO A 258 10.49 14.73 26.85
CA PRO A 258 10.20 13.32 27.08
C PRO A 258 8.72 12.99 27.30
N ASN A 259 7.96 13.86 27.97
CA ASN A 259 6.51 13.71 28.21
C ASN A 259 5.63 14.06 26.99
N GLN A 260 6.23 14.50 25.89
CA GLN A 260 5.57 14.84 24.63
C GLN A 260 5.90 13.84 23.51
N THR A 261 6.76 12.86 23.78
CA THR A 261 7.28 11.87 22.82
C THR A 261 6.97 10.44 23.28
N TYR A 262 7.52 9.45 22.57
CA TYR A 262 7.37 8.02 22.85
C TYR A 262 7.53 7.68 24.34
N GLY A 263 6.61 6.86 24.84
CA GLY A 263 6.35 6.65 26.27
C GLY A 263 5.11 7.38 26.78
N PHE A 264 4.63 8.39 26.04
CA PHE A 264 3.38 9.11 26.33
C PHE A 264 2.56 9.41 25.08
N THR A 265 3.22 9.63 23.94
CA THR A 265 2.60 9.90 22.63
C THR A 265 3.26 9.05 21.54
N ASP A 266 2.73 9.09 20.33
CA ASP A 266 3.33 8.49 19.14
C ASP A 266 4.45 9.35 18.53
N LYS A 267 4.89 10.42 19.20
CA LYS A 267 5.88 11.36 18.65
C LYS A 267 7.30 10.88 18.86
N MET A 268 8.15 11.15 17.88
CA MET A 268 9.53 10.68 17.86
C MET A 268 10.37 11.34 18.97
N PRO A 269 11.08 10.57 19.81
CA PRO A 269 12.01 11.11 20.79
C PRO A 269 13.33 11.55 20.16
N SER A 270 14.10 12.40 20.86
CA SER A 270 15.27 13.08 20.26
C SER A 270 16.46 12.22 19.88
N HIS A 271 16.48 10.99 20.37
CA HIS A 271 17.54 10.01 20.16
C HIS A 271 17.13 8.93 19.15
N ALA A 272 15.94 9.08 18.53
CA ALA A 272 15.43 8.17 17.53
C ALA A 272 16.10 8.34 16.17
N VAL A 273 16.15 7.25 15.41
CA VAL A 273 16.68 7.23 14.05
C VAL A 273 15.77 6.40 13.17
N GLN A 274 15.36 6.97 12.04
CA GLN A 274 14.66 6.28 10.96
C GLN A 274 15.68 5.54 10.09
N ARG A 275 15.55 4.20 10.02
CA ARG A 275 16.30 3.32 9.11
C ARG A 275 15.65 3.27 7.73
N GLY A 276 16.28 2.57 6.79
CA GLY A 276 15.73 2.40 5.45
C GLY A 276 16.80 2.03 4.42
N THR A 277 16.33 1.50 3.30
CA THR A 277 17.14 1.31 2.11
C THR A 277 17.41 2.63 1.39
N VAL A 278 18.65 2.81 0.90
CA VAL A 278 19.01 3.88 -0.05
C VAL A 278 19.15 3.37 -1.50
N PHE A 279 18.79 2.12 -1.76
CA PHE A 279 18.74 1.55 -3.11
C PHE A 279 17.66 2.21 -3.96
N ILE A 280 17.98 2.50 -5.23
CA ILE A 280 17.06 3.05 -6.24
C ILE A 280 16.56 1.92 -7.15
N GLY A 281 15.51 1.22 -6.74
CA GLY A 281 14.88 0.19 -7.53
C GLY A 281 13.94 -0.67 -6.70
N PHE A 282 13.45 -1.74 -7.34
CA PHE A 282 12.62 -2.77 -6.72
C PHE A 282 13.18 -4.14 -7.14
N GLY A 283 12.96 -5.18 -6.33
CA GLY A 283 13.54 -6.52 -6.55
C GLY A 283 15.00 -6.65 -6.10
N ASP A 284 15.58 -7.85 -6.23
CA ASP A 284 17.03 -8.06 -6.05
C ASP A 284 17.74 -7.12 -7.03
N PRO A 285 18.61 -6.21 -6.54
CA PRO A 285 19.37 -5.32 -7.40
C PRO A 285 20.13 -6.04 -8.53
N ARG A 286 20.45 -7.33 -8.35
CA ARG A 286 21.25 -8.11 -9.29
C ARG A 286 20.47 -8.89 -10.35
N THR A 287 19.15 -9.03 -10.23
CA THR A 287 18.35 -9.84 -11.17
C THR A 287 17.12 -9.10 -11.70
N PRO A 288 17.27 -7.88 -12.26
CA PRO A 288 16.13 -7.14 -12.76
C PRO A 288 15.32 -7.98 -13.79
N ALA A 289 14.01 -8.14 -13.55
CA ALA A 289 13.07 -8.89 -14.38
C ALA A 289 13.22 -10.43 -14.39
N PHE A 290 14.10 -10.99 -13.55
CA PHE A 290 14.32 -12.43 -13.43
C PHE A 290 14.41 -12.86 -11.97
N PRO A 291 13.77 -13.96 -11.58
CA PRO A 291 13.75 -14.35 -10.18
C PRO A 291 15.12 -14.89 -9.71
N SER A 292 15.49 -14.50 -8.49
CA SER A 292 16.73 -14.84 -7.79
C SER A 292 16.74 -16.25 -7.21
N ILE A 293 16.54 -17.26 -8.07
CA ILE A 293 16.42 -18.66 -7.67
C ILE A 293 17.79 -19.35 -7.75
N GLY A 294 18.22 -19.98 -6.64
CA GLY A 294 19.44 -20.77 -6.60
C GLY A 294 20.67 -19.99 -7.06
N ASP A 295 21.45 -20.59 -7.96
CA ASP A 295 22.66 -20.00 -8.56
C ASP A 295 22.41 -19.45 -9.97
N LEU A 296 21.16 -19.07 -10.30
CA LEU A 296 20.85 -18.47 -11.59
C LEU A 296 21.71 -17.20 -11.83
N TYR A 297 22.01 -16.96 -13.10
CA TYR A 297 22.88 -15.85 -13.51
C TYR A 297 22.36 -14.50 -12.99
N LYS A 298 23.24 -13.81 -12.27
CA LYS A 298 23.03 -12.45 -11.80
C LYS A 298 23.42 -11.47 -12.93
N GLU A 299 22.44 -10.77 -13.48
CA GLU A 299 22.63 -9.85 -14.61
C GLU A 299 23.50 -8.65 -14.24
N LYS A 300 23.42 -8.19 -12.99
CA LYS A 300 24.20 -7.05 -12.51
C LYS A 300 25.20 -7.46 -11.44
N THR A 301 26.41 -6.97 -11.57
CA THR A 301 27.43 -6.96 -10.52
C THR A 301 27.22 -5.77 -9.59
N GLU A 302 27.77 -5.85 -8.37
CA GLU A 302 27.73 -4.72 -7.43
C GLU A 302 28.42 -3.46 -7.98
N GLN A 303 29.49 -3.64 -8.77
CA GLN A 303 30.19 -2.51 -9.41
C GLN A 303 29.28 -1.78 -10.42
N GLU A 304 28.51 -2.52 -11.22
CA GLU A 304 27.55 -1.90 -12.15
C GLU A 304 26.44 -1.15 -11.39
N LEU A 305 25.99 -1.66 -10.24
CA LEU A 305 25.02 -0.95 -9.39
C LEU A 305 25.58 0.39 -8.88
N LEU A 306 26.87 0.44 -8.53
CA LEU A 306 27.55 1.66 -8.14
C LEU A 306 27.67 2.64 -9.32
N ASP A 307 28.08 2.15 -10.49
CA ASP A 307 28.27 2.97 -11.71
C ASP A 307 26.93 3.61 -12.17
N GLU A 308 25.85 2.82 -12.13
CA GLU A 308 24.48 3.24 -12.41
C GLU A 308 23.86 4.13 -11.30
N LYS A 309 24.55 4.26 -10.15
CA LYS A 309 24.09 5.02 -8.96
C LYS A 309 22.76 4.46 -8.43
N LYS A 310 22.62 3.14 -8.51
CA LYS A 310 21.52 2.36 -7.93
C LYS A 310 21.74 2.20 -6.43
N ILE A 311 22.98 1.99 -6.02
CA ILE A 311 23.46 2.09 -4.64
C ILE A 311 24.55 3.19 -4.57
N PRO A 312 24.71 3.89 -3.44
CA PRO A 312 25.67 4.99 -3.35
C PRO A 312 27.13 4.50 -3.27
N THR A 313 28.04 5.25 -3.90
CA THR A 313 29.50 5.09 -3.77
C THR A 313 30.09 5.79 -2.55
N ILE A 314 29.24 6.41 -1.72
CA ILE A 314 29.64 7.26 -0.59
C ILE A 314 29.00 6.75 0.70
N PRO A 315 29.67 6.89 1.85
CA PRO A 315 29.06 6.56 3.13
C PRO A 315 27.84 7.46 3.42
N MET A 316 26.79 6.85 3.94
CA MET A 316 25.58 7.51 4.40
C MET A 316 25.17 6.99 5.78
N LEU A 317 24.71 7.89 6.65
CA LEU A 317 24.32 7.53 8.00
C LEU A 317 23.09 8.33 8.46
N PRO A 318 22.08 7.67 9.05
CA PRO A 318 20.98 8.37 9.67
C PRO A 318 21.36 8.71 11.13
N ILE A 319 21.09 9.95 11.55
CA ILE A 319 21.44 10.45 12.88
C ILE A 319 20.19 10.94 13.63
N PRO A 320 20.20 10.91 14.96
CA PRO A 320 19.15 11.53 15.75
C PRO A 320 19.10 13.03 15.54
N TYR A 321 17.92 13.64 15.72
CA TYR A 321 17.81 15.09 15.65
C TYR A 321 18.49 15.79 16.85
N ALA A 322 18.73 15.10 17.97
CA ALA A 322 19.61 15.60 19.01
C ALA A 322 21.06 15.81 18.51
N ASP A 323 21.58 14.88 17.71
CA ASP A 323 22.94 14.97 17.15
C ASP A 323 22.99 15.98 16.00
N ALA A 324 21.93 16.05 15.17
CA ALA A 324 21.81 17.10 14.14
C ALA A 324 21.81 18.50 14.77
N LYS A 325 21.14 18.69 15.93
CA LYS A 325 21.18 19.96 16.69
C LYS A 325 22.61 20.32 17.09
N ILE A 326 23.39 19.37 17.63
CA ILE A 326 24.80 19.60 18.00
C ILE A 326 25.63 19.98 16.77
N ILE A 327 25.39 19.33 15.63
CA ILE A 327 26.05 19.70 14.37
C ILE A 327 25.71 21.15 13.98
N PHE A 328 24.43 21.55 13.99
CA PHE A 328 24.03 22.92 13.68
C PHE A 328 24.61 23.97 14.64
N GLU A 329 24.76 23.65 15.93
CA GLU A 329 25.43 24.52 16.91
C GLU A 329 26.90 24.80 16.54
N HIS A 330 27.53 23.87 15.81
CA HIS A 330 28.90 24.00 15.34
C HIS A 330 29.00 24.46 13.88
N MET A 331 27.91 24.49 13.10
CA MET A 331 27.96 24.93 11.71
C MET A 331 28.27 26.44 11.62
N LYS A 332 29.08 26.83 10.63
CA LYS A 332 29.30 28.24 10.26
C LYS A 332 28.47 28.60 9.02
N GLY A 333 28.64 29.84 8.53
CA GLY A 333 27.94 30.34 7.34
C GLY A 333 26.60 31.00 7.67
N ASP A 334 25.94 31.46 6.61
CA ASP A 334 24.70 32.22 6.72
C ASP A 334 23.54 31.39 7.25
N GLU A 335 22.60 32.07 7.91
CA GLU A 335 21.35 31.47 8.33
C GLU A 335 20.49 31.10 7.12
N VAL A 336 19.80 29.96 7.23
CA VAL A 336 18.96 29.46 6.14
C VAL A 336 17.67 30.25 5.98
N ILE A 337 17.12 30.23 4.76
CA ILE A 337 15.79 30.78 4.48
C ILE A 337 14.70 30.02 5.24
N ALA A 338 13.51 30.63 5.36
CA ALA A 338 12.40 30.06 6.11
C ALA A 338 12.02 28.63 5.70
N ASP A 339 12.00 28.29 4.40
CA ASP A 339 11.68 26.93 3.92
C ASP A 339 12.71 25.87 4.35
N PHE A 340 13.94 26.28 4.63
CA PHE A 340 15.01 25.38 5.06
C PHE A 340 15.04 25.20 6.59
N LYS A 341 14.35 26.07 7.35
CA LYS A 341 14.26 25.96 8.82
C LYS A 341 13.41 24.75 9.21
N GLY A 342 13.82 24.10 10.30
CA GLY A 342 13.03 23.09 10.99
C GLY A 342 12.56 23.59 12.35
N ARG A 343 12.31 22.65 13.27
CA ARG A 343 11.77 22.97 14.61
C ARG A 343 12.75 22.68 15.77
N MET A 344 14.03 22.43 15.47
CA MET A 344 15.05 22.34 16.52
C MET A 344 15.36 23.72 17.08
N ASN A 345 15.63 23.80 18.39
CA ASN A 345 16.05 25.03 19.06
C ASN A 345 17.54 25.34 18.80
N VAL A 346 17.86 25.68 17.56
CA VAL A 346 19.20 26.04 17.07
C VAL A 346 19.06 26.90 15.82
N THR A 347 20.05 27.74 15.53
CA THR A 347 20.13 28.43 14.23
C THR A 347 20.56 27.45 13.15
N TYR A 348 19.68 27.20 12.18
CA TYR A 348 20.00 26.42 11.00
C TYR A 348 20.89 27.26 10.06
N ARG A 349 22.04 26.72 9.67
CA ARG A 349 23.01 27.39 8.79
C ARG A 349 23.30 26.54 7.56
N TYR A 350 23.66 27.18 6.47
CA TYR A 350 23.99 26.45 5.24
C TYR A 350 25.34 25.70 5.32
N GLY A 351 26.31 26.21 6.07
CA GLY A 351 27.72 25.87 5.87
C GLY A 351 28.33 26.71 4.73
N PRO A 352 29.44 26.27 4.09
CA PRO A 352 30.17 25.04 4.36
C PRO A 352 30.99 25.11 5.66
N GLY A 353 31.13 23.97 6.33
CA GLY A 353 32.07 23.76 7.42
C GLY A 353 31.56 24.11 8.81
N LEU A 354 32.45 23.94 9.79
CA LEU A 354 32.20 24.16 11.20
C LEU A 354 32.98 25.37 11.72
N ILE A 355 32.56 25.92 12.85
CA ILE A 355 33.25 26.98 13.59
C ILE A 355 34.63 26.50 14.07
N LYS A 356 35.52 27.45 14.41
CA LYS A 356 36.85 27.16 15.00
C LYS A 356 37.67 26.14 14.19
N ASN A 357 37.56 26.17 12.86
CA ASN A 357 38.24 25.25 11.94
C ASN A 357 38.03 23.75 12.26
N GLN A 358 36.93 23.41 12.93
CA GLN A 358 36.60 22.03 13.23
C GLN A 358 36.29 21.24 11.95
N LYS A 359 36.55 19.92 12.01
CA LYS A 359 36.23 18.99 10.92
C LYS A 359 35.16 18.01 11.35
N LEU A 360 34.32 17.60 10.40
CA LEU A 360 33.40 16.51 10.59
C LEU A 360 34.01 15.24 9.99
N ARG A 361 34.02 14.16 10.77
CA ARG A 361 34.39 12.80 10.32
C ARG A 361 33.19 11.88 10.47
N MET A 362 32.91 11.09 9.45
CA MET A 362 31.90 10.02 9.48
C MET A 362 32.58 8.68 9.23
N THR A 363 32.20 7.68 10.02
CA THR A 363 32.66 6.29 9.88
C THR A 363 31.46 5.37 9.70
N VAL A 364 31.42 4.64 8.59
CA VAL A 364 30.38 3.65 8.28
C VAL A 364 30.99 2.28 8.03
N HIS A 365 30.48 1.29 8.75
CA HIS A 365 30.77 -0.12 8.65
C HIS A 365 29.52 -0.83 8.09
N ALA A 366 29.45 -0.92 6.77
CA ALA A 366 28.38 -1.61 6.05
C ALA A 366 28.95 -2.73 5.19
N LYS A 367 28.15 -3.75 4.91
CA LYS A 367 28.53 -4.82 4.00
C LYS A 367 27.31 -5.32 3.25
N ASN A 368 27.45 -5.40 1.93
CA ASN A 368 26.48 -6.07 1.08
C ASN A 368 26.80 -7.57 1.06
N GLU A 369 25.79 -8.40 1.21
CA GLU A 369 25.94 -9.85 1.29
C GLU A 369 24.76 -10.54 0.64
N GLU A 370 25.03 -11.67 -0.01
CA GLU A 370 23.96 -12.56 -0.45
C GLU A 370 23.32 -13.26 0.75
N ARG A 371 21.99 -13.27 0.76
CA ARG A 371 21.18 -13.91 1.79
C ARG A 371 19.99 -14.59 1.17
N LYS A 372 19.57 -15.66 1.83
CA LYS A 372 18.31 -16.30 1.55
C LYS A 372 17.18 -15.51 2.21
N ILE A 373 16.13 -15.22 1.45
CA ILE A 373 14.86 -14.68 1.93
C ILE A 373 13.74 -15.69 1.71
N GLN A 374 12.67 -15.61 2.49
CA GLN A 374 11.62 -16.62 2.52
C GLN A 374 10.23 -15.98 2.55
N ASN A 375 9.56 -15.99 1.40
CA ASN A 375 8.13 -15.70 1.37
C ASN A 375 7.36 -16.90 1.94
N ILE A 376 6.22 -16.65 2.60
CA ILE A 376 5.32 -17.70 3.08
C ILE A 376 4.03 -17.66 2.27
N LEU A 377 3.69 -18.79 1.65
CA LEU A 377 2.48 -18.93 0.82
C LEU A 377 1.56 -20.01 1.40
N GLY A 378 0.26 -19.81 1.30
CA GLY A 378 -0.76 -20.83 1.57
C GLY A 378 -2.12 -20.38 1.08
N TYR A 379 -3.04 -21.31 0.83
CA TYR A 379 -4.30 -20.97 0.17
C TYR A 379 -5.54 -21.63 0.79
N ILE A 380 -6.71 -21.05 0.50
CA ILE A 380 -8.03 -21.70 0.65
C ILE A 380 -8.55 -21.97 -0.76
N ARG A 381 -8.77 -23.24 -1.12
CA ARG A 381 -9.19 -23.60 -2.48
C ARG A 381 -10.63 -23.17 -2.75
N GLY A 382 -10.87 -22.57 -3.91
CA GLY A 382 -12.22 -22.34 -4.42
C GLY A 382 -12.89 -23.61 -4.94
N ASN A 383 -14.22 -23.62 -5.04
CA ASN A 383 -14.98 -24.77 -5.55
C ASN A 383 -15.55 -24.59 -6.98
N GLU A 384 -15.71 -23.36 -7.47
CA GLU A 384 -16.26 -23.08 -8.80
C GLU A 384 -15.16 -22.73 -9.82
N GLU A 385 -14.28 -21.78 -9.48
CA GLU A 385 -13.12 -21.35 -10.29
C GLU A 385 -11.82 -21.49 -9.47
N PRO A 386 -11.40 -22.72 -9.10
CA PRO A 386 -10.27 -22.96 -8.21
C PRO A 386 -8.93 -22.41 -8.73
N GLU A 387 -8.79 -22.24 -10.04
CA GLU A 387 -7.60 -21.70 -10.68
C GLU A 387 -7.54 -20.16 -10.65
N LYS A 388 -8.65 -19.48 -10.37
CA LYS A 388 -8.69 -18.03 -10.17
C LYS A 388 -8.54 -17.71 -8.69
N PHE A 389 -7.80 -16.65 -8.37
CA PHE A 389 -7.61 -16.28 -6.98
C PHE A 389 -7.51 -14.77 -6.75
N VAL A 390 -7.95 -14.35 -5.57
CA VAL A 390 -7.51 -13.08 -4.98
C VAL A 390 -6.24 -13.36 -4.18
N LEU A 391 -5.18 -12.60 -4.46
CA LEU A 391 -3.95 -12.63 -3.66
C LEU A 391 -4.10 -11.60 -2.54
N VAL A 392 -3.87 -12.00 -1.29
CA VAL A 392 -3.96 -11.15 -0.12
C VAL A 392 -2.61 -11.17 0.60
N SER A 393 -2.02 -10.00 0.83
CA SER A 393 -0.64 -9.94 1.29
C SER A 393 -0.31 -8.82 2.27
N ASN A 394 0.81 -9.06 2.96
CA ASN A 394 1.56 -8.12 3.78
C ASN A 394 3.01 -8.62 3.92
N HIS A 395 4.03 -7.76 3.97
CA HIS A 395 5.38 -8.23 4.33
C HIS A 395 5.51 -8.50 5.83
N TYR A 396 6.56 -9.18 6.24
CA TYR A 396 6.81 -9.47 7.67
C TYR A 396 8.22 -9.09 8.13
N ASP A 397 9.14 -8.78 7.23
CA ASP A 397 10.46 -8.29 7.61
C ASP A 397 10.38 -6.85 8.13
N ALA A 398 11.23 -6.50 9.09
CA ALA A 398 11.25 -5.15 9.67
C ALA A 398 12.68 -4.68 9.96
N TRP A 399 12.91 -3.37 9.96
CA TRP A 399 14.22 -2.82 10.38
C TRP A 399 14.60 -3.11 11.84
N THR A 400 13.60 -3.23 12.72
CA THR A 400 13.78 -3.48 14.15
C THR A 400 12.77 -4.54 14.59
N TYR A 401 11.90 -4.23 15.56
CA TYR A 401 10.84 -5.08 16.07
C TYR A 401 9.58 -5.06 15.20
N GLY A 402 9.33 -3.96 14.50
CA GLY A 402 8.28 -3.83 13.48
C GLY A 402 6.86 -4.07 13.94
N ALA A 403 6.47 -3.60 15.13
CA ALA A 403 5.11 -3.81 15.63
C ALA A 403 4.05 -3.09 14.79
N VAL A 404 4.37 -1.90 14.25
CA VAL A 404 3.50 -1.21 13.30
C VAL A 404 3.85 -1.67 11.89
N ASP A 405 5.03 -1.31 11.42
CA ASP A 405 5.57 -1.74 10.13
C ASP A 405 6.42 -3.00 10.28
N PRO A 406 5.97 -4.18 9.82
CA PRO A 406 4.67 -4.46 9.19
C PRO A 406 3.74 -5.32 10.04
N ASN A 407 4.16 -5.73 11.25
CA ASN A 407 3.47 -6.84 11.94
C ASN A 407 2.04 -6.50 12.39
N SER A 408 1.64 -5.23 12.38
CA SER A 408 0.22 -4.84 12.54
C SER A 408 -0.65 -5.33 11.37
N GLY A 409 -0.11 -5.34 10.15
CA GLY A 409 -0.71 -5.96 8.98
C GLY A 409 -0.65 -7.48 9.05
N THR A 410 0.53 -8.05 9.36
CA THR A 410 0.74 -9.51 9.30
C THR A 410 -0.12 -10.23 10.35
N THR A 411 -0.19 -9.70 11.58
CA THR A 411 -1.06 -10.26 12.62
C THR A 411 -2.53 -10.19 12.21
N THR A 412 -2.94 -9.10 11.56
CA THR A 412 -4.31 -8.90 11.09
C THR A 412 -4.66 -9.90 9.99
N LEU A 413 -3.78 -10.09 9.01
CA LEU A 413 -3.98 -11.04 7.91
C LEU A 413 -4.03 -12.49 8.40
N LEU A 414 -3.19 -12.87 9.36
CA LEU A 414 -3.22 -14.19 10.00
C LEU A 414 -4.53 -14.45 10.76
N GLU A 415 -5.13 -13.43 11.37
CA GLU A 415 -6.42 -13.56 12.03
C GLU A 415 -7.58 -13.62 11.03
N VAL A 416 -7.47 -12.92 9.89
CA VAL A 416 -8.42 -13.04 8.76
C VAL A 416 -8.41 -14.46 8.19
N SER A 417 -7.24 -15.03 7.90
CA SER A 417 -7.15 -16.40 7.37
C SER A 417 -7.70 -17.42 8.36
N ARG A 418 -7.40 -17.27 9.66
CA ARG A 418 -7.97 -18.11 10.73
C ARG A 418 -9.50 -18.00 10.77
N ALA A 419 -10.07 -16.80 10.70
CA ALA A 419 -11.51 -16.58 10.78
C ALA A 419 -12.24 -17.19 9.57
N LEU A 420 -11.70 -17.03 8.35
CA LEU A 420 -12.24 -17.66 7.14
C LEU A 420 -12.21 -19.19 7.24
N LYS A 421 -11.09 -19.77 7.71
CA LYS A 421 -10.98 -21.23 7.94
C LYS A 421 -11.92 -21.73 9.03
N ALA A 422 -12.05 -21.00 10.13
CA ALA A 422 -12.99 -21.35 11.20
C ALA A 422 -14.45 -21.33 10.70
N TYR A 423 -14.80 -20.35 9.88
CA TYR A 423 -16.12 -20.29 9.24
C TYR A 423 -16.34 -21.46 8.27
N GLN A 424 -15.37 -21.75 7.41
CA GLN A 424 -15.39 -22.92 6.51
C GLN A 424 -15.59 -24.23 7.31
N ASN A 425 -14.82 -24.44 8.37
CA ASN A 425 -14.88 -25.68 9.15
C ASN A 425 -16.22 -25.85 9.89
N SER A 426 -16.82 -24.75 10.36
CA SER A 426 -18.08 -24.79 11.11
C SER A 426 -19.34 -24.84 10.24
N THR A 427 -19.25 -24.39 8.99
CA THR A 427 -20.44 -24.26 8.11
C THR A 427 -20.38 -25.10 6.84
N GLY A 428 -19.20 -25.59 6.45
CA GLY A 428 -18.94 -26.21 5.15
C GLY A 428 -18.82 -25.19 4.00
N TRP A 429 -18.81 -23.88 4.28
CA TRP A 429 -18.61 -22.86 3.25
C TRP A 429 -17.26 -23.02 2.56
N THR A 430 -17.24 -22.85 1.25
CA THR A 430 -16.03 -22.79 0.42
C THR A 430 -16.20 -21.64 -0.56
N PRO A 431 -15.18 -20.78 -0.75
CA PRO A 431 -15.31 -19.66 -1.67
C PRO A 431 -15.44 -20.13 -3.12
N ALA A 432 -16.06 -19.33 -4.00
CA ALA A 432 -16.18 -19.72 -5.41
C ALA A 432 -14.81 -19.66 -6.13
N ARG A 433 -13.99 -18.64 -5.81
CA ARG A 433 -12.60 -18.50 -6.26
C ARG A 433 -11.62 -18.77 -5.11
N SER A 434 -10.41 -19.20 -5.41
CA SER A 434 -9.39 -19.44 -4.40
C SER A 434 -8.92 -18.14 -3.72
N ILE A 435 -8.40 -18.26 -2.50
CA ILE A 435 -7.76 -17.15 -1.78
C ILE A 435 -6.31 -17.55 -1.55
N LEU A 436 -5.36 -16.78 -2.09
CA LEU A 436 -3.93 -16.98 -1.86
C LEU A 436 -3.45 -15.98 -0.82
N PHE A 437 -2.97 -16.48 0.31
CA PHE A 437 -2.32 -15.67 1.34
C PHE A 437 -0.81 -15.69 1.12
N ALA A 438 -0.20 -14.51 1.13
CA ALA A 438 1.23 -14.35 0.97
C ALA A 438 1.80 -13.40 2.02
N HIS A 439 2.86 -13.85 2.70
CA HIS A 439 3.67 -12.99 3.55
C HIS A 439 5.05 -12.81 2.92
N TRP A 440 5.42 -11.56 2.63
CA TRP A 440 6.63 -11.22 1.88
C TRP A 440 7.83 -10.96 2.79
N ASP A 441 9.02 -11.36 2.35
CA ASP A 441 10.30 -11.06 3.00
C ASP A 441 11.08 -10.02 2.19
N ALA A 442 12.00 -9.31 2.83
CA ALA A 442 12.85 -8.27 2.26
C ALA A 442 12.10 -7.15 1.51
N GLU A 443 10.91 -6.78 1.96
CA GLU A 443 10.20 -5.59 1.47
C GLU A 443 11.05 -4.34 1.75
N GLU A 444 11.62 -4.26 2.95
CA GLU A 444 12.30 -3.07 3.46
C GLU A 444 13.56 -2.72 2.64
N TYR A 445 14.08 -3.71 1.94
CA TYR A 445 15.26 -3.59 1.08
C TYR A 445 14.95 -3.12 -0.35
N GLY A 446 13.67 -3.03 -0.72
CA GLY A 446 13.22 -2.65 -2.05
C GLY A 446 12.22 -3.63 -2.65
N LEU A 447 11.20 -4.04 -1.89
CA LEU A 447 10.12 -4.91 -2.34
C LEU A 447 10.61 -6.26 -2.89
N ILE A 448 11.70 -6.80 -2.32
CA ILE A 448 12.44 -7.88 -2.96
C ILE A 448 11.57 -9.12 -3.05
N GLY A 449 11.05 -9.65 -1.94
CA GLY A 449 10.29 -10.90 -1.94
C GLY A 449 9.07 -10.89 -2.86
N SER A 450 8.28 -9.81 -2.86
CA SER A 450 7.10 -9.69 -3.72
C SER A 450 7.44 -9.48 -5.19
N THR A 451 8.55 -8.80 -5.50
CA THR A 451 9.03 -8.60 -6.87
C THR A 451 9.58 -9.89 -7.45
N GLU A 452 10.44 -10.61 -6.74
CA GLU A 452 10.96 -11.91 -7.20
C GLU A 452 9.82 -12.91 -7.44
N PHE A 453 8.80 -12.92 -6.57
CA PHE A 453 7.60 -13.74 -6.76
C PHE A 453 6.81 -13.35 -8.02
N SER A 454 6.66 -12.06 -8.27
CA SER A 454 6.01 -11.56 -9.48
C SER A 454 6.77 -11.94 -10.75
N GLU A 455 8.10 -11.93 -10.70
CA GLU A 455 8.97 -12.30 -11.81
C GLU A 455 8.94 -13.81 -12.09
N GLU A 456 9.01 -14.64 -11.04
CA GLU A 456 8.94 -16.10 -11.15
C GLU A 456 7.60 -16.57 -11.72
N TYR A 457 6.49 -16.08 -11.17
CA TYR A 457 5.15 -16.57 -11.47
C TYR A 457 4.37 -15.68 -12.44
N ARG A 458 5.06 -14.81 -13.20
CA ARG A 458 4.44 -13.79 -14.08
C ARG A 458 3.30 -14.33 -14.94
N VAL A 459 3.49 -15.49 -15.59
CA VAL A 459 2.50 -16.05 -16.53
C VAL A 459 1.27 -16.54 -15.79
N GLN A 460 1.46 -17.15 -14.63
CA GLN A 460 0.41 -17.69 -13.78
C GLN A 460 -0.39 -16.54 -13.18
N LEU A 461 0.29 -15.54 -12.60
CA LEU A 461 -0.31 -14.37 -11.97
C LEU A 461 -1.18 -13.59 -12.97
N MET A 462 -0.63 -13.22 -14.13
CA MET A 462 -1.38 -12.49 -15.18
C MET A 462 -2.63 -13.25 -15.68
N ARG A 463 -2.62 -14.58 -15.63
CA ARG A 463 -3.75 -15.40 -16.10
C ARG A 463 -4.78 -15.73 -15.02
N ARG A 464 -4.38 -15.69 -13.74
CA ARG A 464 -5.16 -16.31 -12.64
C ARG A 464 -5.50 -15.36 -11.51
N ALA A 465 -4.67 -14.37 -11.22
CA ALA A 465 -4.96 -13.38 -10.19
C ALA A 465 -6.09 -12.45 -10.66
N VAL A 466 -7.17 -12.37 -9.90
CA VAL A 466 -8.29 -11.46 -10.20
C VAL A 466 -8.07 -10.08 -9.59
N ALA A 467 -7.34 -10.02 -8.48
CA ALA A 467 -6.89 -8.81 -7.83
C ALA A 467 -5.80 -9.16 -6.81
N VAL A 468 -5.00 -8.16 -6.44
CA VAL A 468 -4.10 -8.18 -5.29
C VAL A 468 -4.62 -7.22 -4.24
N VAL A 469 -4.79 -7.74 -3.02
CA VAL A 469 -5.19 -6.98 -1.84
C VAL A 469 -3.97 -6.89 -0.94
N ASN A 470 -3.33 -5.73 -0.93
CA ASN A 470 -2.20 -5.48 -0.04
C ASN A 470 -2.68 -4.62 1.13
N MET A 471 -2.08 -4.80 2.29
CA MET A 471 -2.16 -3.83 3.37
C MET A 471 -0.89 -3.98 4.21
N ASP A 472 -0.20 -2.87 4.37
CA ASP A 472 1.17 -2.79 4.86
C ASP A 472 1.16 -2.64 6.39
N LEU A 473 0.58 -1.52 6.87
CA LEU A 473 0.61 -1.18 8.29
C LEU A 473 -0.63 -0.42 8.77
N ILE A 474 -0.88 -0.52 10.07
CA ILE A 474 -1.88 0.26 10.81
C ILE A 474 -1.17 1.45 11.47
N GLY A 475 -0.90 2.50 10.68
CA GLY A 475 -0.10 3.67 11.08
C GLY A 475 -0.87 4.74 11.86
N GLY A 476 -2.12 4.46 12.22
CA GLY A 476 -2.95 5.40 12.98
C GLY A 476 -4.39 4.91 13.11
N ASN A 477 -5.22 5.71 13.78
CA ASN A 477 -6.61 5.32 14.10
C ASN A 477 -7.67 6.34 13.65
N GLN A 478 -7.28 7.33 12.85
CA GLN A 478 -8.17 8.45 12.49
C GLN A 478 -8.84 8.28 11.13
N SER A 479 -8.12 7.83 10.11
CA SER A 479 -8.67 7.68 8.76
C SER A 479 -8.01 6.57 7.97
N LEU A 480 -8.73 6.10 6.96
CA LEU A 480 -8.22 5.24 5.90
C LEU A 480 -7.51 6.11 4.84
N ILE A 481 -6.38 5.63 4.34
CA ILE A 481 -5.80 6.09 3.09
C ILE A 481 -6.02 4.97 2.07
N GLY A 482 -7.00 5.15 1.19
CA GLY A 482 -7.32 4.18 0.15
C GLY A 482 -6.49 4.38 -1.12
N ILE A 483 -5.88 3.31 -1.60
CA ILE A 483 -4.96 3.28 -2.73
C ILE A 483 -5.39 2.15 -3.67
N ALA A 484 -6.15 2.47 -4.71
CA ALA A 484 -6.70 1.44 -5.60
C ALA A 484 -6.76 1.91 -7.04
N ASN A 485 -6.74 0.97 -7.97
CA ASN A 485 -7.06 1.27 -9.36
C ASN A 485 -8.53 1.65 -9.49
N PRO A 486 -8.89 2.60 -10.37
CA PRO A 486 -10.30 2.96 -10.63
C PRO A 486 -11.19 1.74 -10.91
N THR A 487 -10.65 0.74 -11.63
CA THR A 487 -11.34 -0.52 -11.97
C THR A 487 -11.85 -1.30 -10.76
N VAL A 488 -11.26 -1.16 -9.57
CA VAL A 488 -11.64 -1.91 -8.36
C VAL A 488 -11.85 -1.00 -7.14
N LEU A 489 -11.87 0.32 -7.34
CA LEU A 489 -12.00 1.29 -6.27
C LEU A 489 -13.38 1.21 -5.58
N ASN A 490 -14.42 0.89 -6.34
CA ASN A 490 -15.74 0.54 -5.82
C ASN A 490 -15.68 -0.56 -4.73
N VAL A 491 -14.83 -1.59 -4.87
CA VAL A 491 -14.69 -2.67 -3.88
C VAL A 491 -14.19 -2.13 -2.55
N LEU A 492 -13.17 -1.28 -2.57
CA LEU A 492 -12.62 -0.67 -1.35
C LEU A 492 -13.65 0.25 -0.66
N ARG A 493 -14.36 1.06 -1.45
CA ARG A 493 -15.41 1.96 -0.93
C ARG A 493 -16.55 1.17 -0.30
N GLU A 494 -17.09 0.19 -1.00
CA GLU A 494 -18.17 -0.66 -0.48
C GLU A 494 -17.76 -1.39 0.81
N ALA A 495 -16.52 -1.88 0.89
CA ALA A 495 -16.00 -2.48 2.11
C ALA A 495 -15.95 -1.46 3.27
N SER A 496 -15.42 -0.26 3.02
CA SER A 496 -15.32 0.79 4.04
C SER A 496 -16.67 1.31 4.55
N MET A 497 -17.74 1.20 3.74
CA MET A 497 -19.10 1.55 4.16
C MET A 497 -19.70 0.52 5.14
N LYS A 498 -19.23 -0.73 5.11
CA LYS A 498 -19.76 -1.84 5.92
C LYS A 498 -19.00 -2.07 7.22
N VAL A 499 -17.90 -1.35 7.43
CA VAL A 499 -17.03 -1.45 8.60
C VAL A 499 -17.20 -0.18 9.42
N GLU A 500 -17.66 -0.38 10.66
CA GLU A 500 -17.83 0.70 11.63
C GLU A 500 -16.48 1.33 12.01
N HIS A 501 -16.49 2.64 12.25
CA HIS A 501 -15.30 3.36 12.66
C HIS A 501 -15.02 3.09 14.15
N PRO A 502 -13.83 2.59 14.53
CA PRO A 502 -13.54 2.22 15.91
C PRO A 502 -13.19 3.42 16.80
N ASN A 503 -12.75 4.54 16.22
CA ASN A 503 -12.38 5.75 16.97
C ASN A 503 -13.63 6.51 17.45
N PRO A 504 -13.84 6.66 18.77
CA PRO A 504 -15.01 7.36 19.33
C PRO A 504 -15.15 8.80 18.86
N SER A 505 -14.03 9.52 18.70
CA SER A 505 -14.05 10.91 18.25
C SER A 505 -14.61 11.04 16.83
N GLU A 506 -14.28 10.09 15.95
CA GLU A 506 -14.81 10.07 14.59
C GLU A 506 -16.32 9.78 14.61
N VAL A 507 -16.76 8.81 15.43
CA VAL A 507 -18.18 8.46 15.60
C VAL A 507 -18.99 9.64 16.15
N GLU A 508 -18.50 10.34 17.18
CA GLU A 508 -19.14 11.53 17.76
C GLU A 508 -19.30 12.67 16.75
N ASN A 509 -18.35 12.79 15.82
CA ASN A 509 -18.42 13.75 14.72
C ASN A 509 -19.26 13.25 13.51
N GLY A 510 -20.06 12.21 13.69
CA GLY A 510 -20.97 11.68 12.68
C GLY A 510 -20.31 10.77 11.63
N ARG A 511 -19.04 10.39 11.82
CA ARG A 511 -18.27 9.54 10.89
C ARG A 511 -18.24 8.11 11.42
N SER A 512 -19.40 7.46 11.36
CA SER A 512 -19.65 6.14 11.97
C SER A 512 -19.03 4.95 11.24
N THR A 513 -18.50 5.14 10.03
CA THR A 513 -17.86 4.09 9.23
C THR A 513 -16.49 4.54 8.75
N MET A 514 -15.63 3.56 8.40
CA MET A 514 -14.32 3.85 7.79
C MET A 514 -14.45 4.70 6.51
N TYR A 515 -15.56 4.58 5.77
CA TYR A 515 -15.85 5.39 4.59
C TYR A 515 -16.03 6.87 4.91
N GLU A 516 -16.75 7.21 5.98
CA GLU A 516 -17.06 8.61 6.28
C GLU A 516 -15.83 9.38 6.80
N SER A 517 -14.96 8.72 7.59
CA SER A 517 -13.67 9.32 7.95
C SER A 517 -12.75 9.46 6.75
N TRP A 518 -12.69 8.44 5.87
CA TRP A 518 -11.93 8.53 4.62
C TRP A 518 -12.39 9.70 3.75
N LYS A 519 -13.70 9.81 3.53
CA LYS A 519 -14.31 10.88 2.73
C LYS A 519 -14.08 12.27 3.31
N TYR A 520 -14.10 12.39 4.64
CA TYR A 520 -13.87 13.67 5.30
C TYR A 520 -12.42 14.17 5.12
N PHE A 521 -11.44 13.28 5.26
CA PHE A 521 -10.03 13.66 5.23
C PHE A 521 -9.40 13.63 3.83
N GLU A 522 -9.92 12.80 2.93
CA GLU A 522 -9.53 12.74 1.52
C GLU A 522 -10.79 12.90 0.65
N PRO A 523 -11.41 14.11 0.62
CA PRO A 523 -12.58 14.35 -0.23
C PRO A 523 -12.23 14.25 -1.71
N SER A 524 -13.22 13.91 -2.54
CA SER A 524 -13.05 13.89 -4.00
C SER A 524 -12.36 15.17 -4.51
N ARG A 525 -11.34 14.99 -5.36
CA ARG A 525 -10.60 16.10 -5.98
C ARG A 525 -11.38 16.79 -7.09
N ASN A 526 -12.44 16.16 -7.60
CA ASN A 526 -13.33 16.76 -8.59
C ASN A 526 -14.72 17.00 -7.97
N ASN A 527 -15.34 18.14 -8.31
CA ASN A 527 -16.71 18.49 -7.86
C ASN A 527 -17.80 17.60 -8.49
N ARG A 528 -17.43 16.45 -9.08
CA ARG A 528 -18.36 15.53 -9.76
C ARG A 528 -18.75 14.34 -8.91
N SER A 529 -17.93 13.98 -7.92
CA SER A 529 -18.13 12.84 -7.05
C SER A 529 -18.25 13.27 -5.60
N THR A 530 -19.17 12.66 -4.86
CA THR A 530 -19.30 12.78 -3.39
C THR A 530 -18.59 11.64 -2.66
N HIS A 531 -17.78 10.85 -3.36
CA HIS A 531 -17.02 9.73 -2.81
C HIS A 531 -15.63 10.17 -2.34
N PRO A 532 -14.97 9.41 -1.44
CA PRO A 532 -13.58 9.68 -1.07
C PRO A 532 -12.65 9.56 -2.27
N TYR A 533 -11.62 10.41 -2.27
CA TYR A 533 -10.50 10.32 -3.18
C TYR A 533 -9.65 9.10 -2.84
N SER A 534 -9.28 8.34 -3.88
CA SER A 534 -8.27 7.29 -3.78
C SER A 534 -7.00 7.74 -4.46
N ARG A 535 -5.86 7.42 -3.85
CA ARG A 535 -4.57 7.65 -4.47
C ARG A 535 -4.34 6.57 -5.53
N ILE A 536 -3.63 6.94 -6.59
CA ILE A 536 -3.13 5.99 -7.59
C ILE A 536 -2.23 4.97 -6.87
N PRO A 537 -2.28 3.67 -7.22
CA PRO A 537 -1.47 2.60 -6.63
C PRO A 537 0.02 2.66 -7.01
N ALA A 538 0.60 3.85 -6.85
CA ALA A 538 2.03 4.09 -6.69
C ALA A 538 2.42 3.89 -5.21
N GLY A 539 3.65 4.24 -4.85
CA GLY A 539 4.14 4.17 -3.48
C GLY A 539 5.41 3.35 -3.38
N GLY A 540 5.56 2.61 -2.29
CA GLY A 540 6.71 1.75 -2.03
C GLY A 540 6.32 0.62 -1.10
N SER A 541 5.38 -0.22 -1.52
CA SER A 541 4.96 -1.45 -0.82
C SER A 541 4.69 -2.54 -1.87
N ASP A 542 4.45 -3.77 -1.43
CA ASP A 542 4.52 -4.99 -2.25
C ASP A 542 3.54 -5.07 -3.43
N HIS A 543 2.51 -4.24 -3.48
CA HIS A 543 1.55 -4.24 -4.60
C HIS A 543 2.16 -3.77 -5.93
N LEU A 544 3.28 -3.05 -5.90
CA LEU A 544 3.81 -2.36 -7.09
C LEU A 544 4.18 -3.29 -8.23
N SER A 545 4.89 -4.39 -7.96
CA SER A 545 5.30 -5.33 -9.02
C SER A 545 4.09 -6.00 -9.69
N PHE A 546 3.03 -6.28 -8.92
CA PHE A 546 1.79 -6.80 -9.48
C PHE A 546 1.06 -5.77 -10.36
N PHE A 547 1.16 -4.48 -10.04
CA PHE A 547 0.53 -3.42 -10.83
C PHE A 547 1.37 -2.98 -12.03
N ASP A 548 2.55 -2.41 -11.78
CA ASP A 548 3.37 -1.72 -12.79
C ASP A 548 4.01 -2.70 -13.77
N TYR A 549 4.33 -3.93 -13.32
CA TYR A 549 4.96 -4.95 -14.16
C TYR A 549 3.96 -5.96 -14.73
N LEU A 550 2.95 -6.38 -13.96
CA LEU A 550 1.99 -7.43 -14.40
C LEU A 550 0.61 -6.91 -14.82
N GLY A 551 0.23 -5.67 -14.49
CA GLY A 551 -1.06 -5.10 -14.84
C GLY A 551 -2.25 -5.68 -14.07
N ILE A 552 -2.02 -6.19 -12.86
CA ILE A 552 -3.06 -6.80 -12.01
C ILE A 552 -3.76 -5.70 -11.19
N PRO A 553 -5.10 -5.72 -11.08
CA PRO A 553 -5.83 -4.74 -10.26
C PRO A 553 -5.44 -4.81 -8.78
N ILE A 554 -5.18 -3.65 -8.17
CA ILE A 554 -4.77 -3.50 -6.78
C ILE A 554 -5.88 -2.86 -5.95
N VAL A 555 -6.09 -3.45 -4.77
CA VAL A 555 -6.73 -2.80 -3.63
C VAL A 555 -5.68 -2.72 -2.51
N PHE A 556 -5.18 -1.52 -2.24
CA PHE A 556 -4.24 -1.24 -1.16
C PHE A 556 -4.85 -0.20 -0.21
N PHE A 557 -4.62 -0.37 1.09
CA PHE A 557 -5.08 0.58 2.07
C PHE A 557 -4.22 0.51 3.33
N VAL A 558 -4.08 1.67 3.98
CA VAL A 558 -3.42 1.83 5.28
C VAL A 558 -4.25 2.77 6.14
N THR A 559 -3.95 2.85 7.43
CA THR A 559 -4.53 3.87 8.32
C THR A 559 -3.50 4.90 8.73
N SER A 560 -3.97 6.11 9.05
CA SER A 560 -3.10 7.23 9.42
C SER A 560 -3.74 8.12 10.48
N SER A 561 -2.88 8.83 11.21
CA SER A 561 -3.20 9.99 12.05
C SER A 561 -2.68 11.25 11.37
N LEU A 562 -3.49 12.29 11.23
CA LEU A 562 -3.25 13.39 10.27
C LEU A 562 -2.14 14.37 10.66
N ASP A 563 -1.60 14.24 11.86
CA ASP A 563 -0.51 15.09 12.36
C ASP A 563 0.88 14.55 12.03
N ALA A 564 0.96 13.51 11.18
CA ALA A 564 2.20 12.92 10.69
C ALA A 564 2.11 12.53 9.19
N PRO A 565 2.30 13.46 8.24
CA PRO A 565 2.50 13.13 6.83
C PRO A 565 3.99 13.02 6.47
N PRO A 566 4.43 12.05 5.63
CA PRO A 566 3.61 11.09 4.88
C PRO A 566 3.31 9.76 5.61
N THR A 567 4.00 9.46 6.71
CA THR A 567 3.81 8.27 7.57
C THR A 567 3.80 8.67 9.05
N TYR A 568 3.62 7.71 9.98
CA TYR A 568 3.61 7.98 11.42
C TYR A 568 5.01 8.31 11.98
N PRO A 569 5.12 9.01 13.12
CA PRO A 569 6.39 9.61 13.52
C PRO A 569 7.48 8.63 13.95
N LEU A 570 7.14 7.40 14.35
CA LEU A 570 8.10 6.39 14.85
C LEU A 570 8.56 5.39 13.78
N TYR A 571 8.22 5.64 12.53
CA TYR A 571 8.55 4.84 11.36
C TYR A 571 10.06 4.50 11.27
N HIS A 572 10.34 3.21 11.10
CA HIS A 572 11.64 2.54 11.03
C HIS A 572 12.57 2.78 12.22
N THR A 573 11.99 3.05 13.40
CA THR A 573 12.75 3.26 14.64
C THR A 573 12.72 2.02 15.52
N ILE A 574 13.49 2.04 16.60
CA ILE A 574 13.43 0.99 17.64
C ILE A 574 12.14 1.05 18.48
N TYR A 575 11.32 2.10 18.32
CA TYR A 575 10.14 2.36 19.15
C TYR A 575 8.87 1.74 18.59
N GLU A 576 8.98 0.98 17.50
CA GLU A 576 7.89 0.19 16.93
C GLU A 576 7.72 -1.12 17.69
N THR A 577 7.25 -1.02 18.93
CA THR A 577 7.07 -2.16 19.82
C THR A 577 5.59 -2.35 20.19
N PRO A 578 5.17 -3.51 20.73
CA PRO A 578 3.80 -3.71 21.18
C PRO A 578 3.25 -2.61 22.08
N TYR A 579 4.09 -2.01 22.94
CA TYR A 579 3.74 -0.85 23.77
C TYR A 579 3.12 0.30 22.95
N LEU A 580 3.68 0.63 21.78
CA LEU A 580 3.16 1.68 20.91
C LEU A 580 1.70 1.40 20.53
N ILE A 581 1.39 0.16 20.17
CA ILE A 581 0.02 -0.22 19.79
C ILE A 581 -0.88 -0.27 21.02
N GLU A 582 -0.47 -0.97 22.07
CA GLU A 582 -1.31 -1.27 23.23
C GLU A 582 -1.57 -0.09 24.16
N LYS A 583 -0.72 0.94 24.12
CA LYS A 583 -0.84 2.10 25.02
C LYS A 583 -1.19 3.38 24.30
N ILE A 584 -0.93 3.46 22.99
CA ILE A 584 -1.00 4.74 22.27
C ILE A 584 -1.91 4.65 21.04
N LEU A 585 -1.66 3.73 20.11
CA LEU A 585 -2.36 3.72 18.82
C LEU A 585 -3.72 3.00 18.86
N ASP A 586 -3.78 1.80 19.43
CA ASP A 586 -4.97 0.94 19.42
C ASP A 586 -5.06 0.02 20.66
N PRO A 587 -5.24 0.57 21.88
CA PRO A 587 -5.18 -0.21 23.14
C PRO A 587 -6.13 -1.42 23.19
N GLU A 588 -7.29 -1.31 22.55
CA GLU A 588 -8.32 -2.35 22.53
C GLU A 588 -8.28 -3.19 21.24
N PHE A 589 -7.31 -2.98 20.34
CA PHE A 589 -7.22 -3.61 19.02
C PHE A 589 -8.49 -3.44 18.16
N LYS A 590 -9.23 -2.36 18.40
CA LYS A 590 -10.48 -2.07 17.67
C LYS A 590 -10.18 -1.66 16.23
N MET A 591 -9.08 -0.96 15.99
CA MET A 591 -8.64 -0.64 14.63
C MET A 591 -8.15 -1.89 13.90
N HIS A 592 -7.34 -2.73 14.54
CA HIS A 592 -6.96 -4.04 13.96
C HIS A 592 -8.18 -4.88 13.58
N LYS A 593 -9.19 -4.94 14.45
CA LYS A 593 -10.46 -5.64 14.16
C LYS A 593 -11.23 -5.01 13.00
N ALA A 594 -11.27 -3.68 12.89
CA ALA A 594 -11.89 -2.99 11.76
C ALA A 594 -11.17 -3.30 10.44
N ILE A 595 -9.84 -3.28 10.43
CA ILE A 595 -9.00 -3.62 9.27
C ILE A 595 -9.14 -5.10 8.88
N ALA A 596 -9.22 -6.03 9.84
CA ALA A 596 -9.58 -7.42 9.55
C ALA A 596 -10.95 -7.50 8.85
N GLY A 597 -11.91 -6.68 9.29
CA GLY A 597 -13.22 -6.55 8.65
C GLY A 597 -13.15 -6.02 7.22
N MET A 598 -12.29 -5.04 6.95
CA MET A 598 -12.03 -4.54 5.60
C MET A 598 -11.51 -5.63 4.68
N PHE A 599 -10.48 -6.37 5.12
CA PHE A 599 -9.95 -7.52 4.38
C PHE A 599 -11.06 -8.54 4.05
N ILE A 600 -11.86 -8.95 5.03
CA ILE A 600 -12.94 -9.93 4.83
C ILE A 600 -13.95 -9.45 3.79
N GLU A 601 -14.41 -8.20 3.87
CA GLU A 601 -15.38 -7.66 2.92
C GLU A 601 -14.80 -7.59 1.49
N ILE A 602 -13.54 -7.19 1.35
CA ILE A 602 -12.85 -7.12 0.04
C ILE A 602 -12.64 -8.53 -0.54
N ILE A 603 -12.10 -9.47 0.25
CA ILE A 603 -11.85 -10.85 -0.16
C ILE A 603 -13.15 -11.48 -0.66
N LEU A 604 -14.20 -11.42 0.15
CA LEU A 604 -15.49 -12.03 -0.19
C LEU A 604 -16.16 -11.34 -1.38
N LYS A 605 -15.94 -10.05 -1.60
CA LYS A 605 -16.42 -9.38 -2.82
C LYS A 605 -15.78 -9.99 -4.06
N PHE A 606 -14.48 -10.30 -4.06
CA PHE A 606 -13.81 -10.94 -5.20
C PHE A 606 -14.11 -12.44 -5.32
N THR A 607 -14.25 -13.16 -4.21
CA THR A 607 -14.45 -14.60 -4.25
C THR A 607 -15.89 -15.03 -4.47
N GLU A 608 -16.87 -14.27 -3.96
CA GLU A 608 -18.28 -14.69 -4.00
C GLU A 608 -19.09 -14.02 -5.12
N SER A 609 -18.58 -12.95 -5.74
CA SER A 609 -19.30 -12.30 -6.84
C SER A 609 -19.25 -13.15 -8.10
N LYS A 610 -20.42 -13.55 -8.62
CA LYS A 610 -20.52 -14.30 -9.89
C LYS A 610 -19.86 -13.57 -11.05
N ILE A 611 -20.05 -12.26 -11.12
CA ILE A 611 -19.35 -11.36 -12.05
C ILE A 611 -18.29 -10.62 -11.24
N LEU A 612 -17.05 -10.60 -11.73
CA LEU A 612 -15.98 -9.85 -11.07
C LEU A 612 -16.40 -8.38 -10.90
N PRO A 613 -16.16 -7.77 -9.72
CA PRO A 613 -16.70 -6.46 -9.36
C PRO A 613 -15.94 -5.30 -10.02
N TYR A 614 -15.51 -5.45 -11.28
CA TYR A 614 -14.78 -4.43 -12.00
C TYR A 614 -15.70 -3.30 -12.46
N ASP A 615 -15.36 -2.06 -12.08
CA ASP A 615 -16.05 -0.85 -12.50
C ASP A 615 -15.28 -0.12 -13.61
N LEU A 616 -15.61 -0.44 -14.86
CA LEU A 616 -15.03 0.22 -16.02
C LEU A 616 -15.55 1.65 -16.21
N LYS A 617 -16.70 1.99 -15.61
CA LYS A 617 -17.24 3.35 -15.67
C LYS A 617 -16.39 4.28 -14.82
N GLU A 618 -15.99 3.84 -13.63
CA GLU A 618 -15.08 4.61 -12.78
C GLU A 618 -13.72 4.85 -13.46
N LEU A 619 -13.16 3.82 -14.12
CA LEU A 619 -11.95 3.99 -14.93
C LEU A 619 -12.11 5.03 -16.05
N MET A 620 -13.24 5.00 -16.75
CA MET A 620 -13.55 5.98 -17.78
C MET A 620 -13.69 7.38 -17.21
N ASP A 621 -14.42 7.55 -16.10
CA ASP A 621 -14.65 8.85 -15.46
C ASP A 621 -13.33 9.48 -14.99
N ASP A 622 -12.47 8.71 -14.31
CA ASP A 622 -11.17 9.21 -13.85
C ASP A 622 -10.24 9.54 -15.03
N THR A 623 -10.25 8.72 -16.07
CA THR A 623 -9.47 8.98 -17.30
C THR A 623 -9.89 10.31 -17.92
N VAL A 624 -11.19 10.49 -18.18
CA VAL A 624 -11.71 11.65 -18.91
C VAL A 624 -11.67 12.92 -18.06
N PHE A 625 -11.98 12.84 -16.77
CA PHE A 625 -12.20 14.02 -15.94
C PHE A 625 -11.06 14.36 -14.98
N ASP A 626 -10.11 13.46 -14.73
CA ASP A 626 -8.93 13.74 -13.91
C ASP A 626 -7.62 13.64 -14.70
N TYR A 627 -7.36 12.52 -15.37
CA TYR A 627 -6.05 12.27 -16.00
C TYR A 627 -5.85 13.10 -17.28
N LEU A 628 -6.80 13.02 -18.22
CA LEU A 628 -6.70 13.71 -19.50
C LEU A 628 -6.51 15.24 -19.32
N PRO A 629 -7.32 15.96 -18.52
CA PRO A 629 -7.16 17.41 -18.35
C PRO A 629 -5.78 17.80 -17.80
N ARG A 630 -5.23 17.01 -16.86
CA ARG A 630 -3.89 17.26 -16.31
C ARG A 630 -2.81 17.08 -17.37
N ILE A 631 -2.88 16.00 -18.16
CA ILE A 631 -1.94 15.76 -19.25
C ILE A 631 -2.01 16.90 -20.26
N GLN A 632 -3.21 17.33 -20.64
CA GLN A 632 -3.40 18.45 -21.57
C GLN A 632 -2.79 19.76 -21.04
N ALA A 633 -2.97 20.07 -19.75
CA ALA A 633 -2.39 21.25 -19.12
C ALA A 633 -0.85 21.23 -19.15
N HIS A 634 -0.23 20.09 -18.83
CA HIS A 634 1.22 19.93 -18.86
C HIS A 634 1.77 19.98 -20.30
N LEU A 635 1.07 19.38 -21.27
CA LEU A 635 1.44 19.45 -22.69
C LEU A 635 1.43 20.90 -23.20
N ARG A 636 0.39 21.69 -22.87
CA ARG A 636 0.34 23.11 -23.23
C ARG A 636 1.49 23.91 -22.59
N GLN A 637 1.83 23.62 -21.33
CA GLN A 637 2.96 24.26 -20.67
C GLN A 637 4.29 23.92 -21.37
N ALA A 638 4.51 22.64 -21.72
CA ALA A 638 5.72 22.19 -22.40
C ALA A 638 5.88 22.76 -23.82
N GLN A 639 4.75 22.96 -24.53
CA GLN A 639 4.75 23.58 -25.86
C GLN A 639 5.13 25.06 -25.82
N ASN A 640 4.72 25.79 -24.78
CA ASN A 640 5.10 27.20 -24.59
C ASN A 640 6.60 27.36 -24.29
N SER A 641 7.26 26.31 -23.80
CA SER A 641 8.71 26.25 -23.57
C SER A 641 9.48 25.67 -24.77
N SER A 642 9.23 26.15 -25.99
CA SER A 642 10.04 26.09 -27.24
C SER A 642 10.81 24.82 -27.69
N ASN A 643 10.91 23.74 -26.92
CA ASN A 643 11.93 22.69 -27.08
C ASN A 643 11.39 21.29 -27.43
N LEU A 644 10.08 21.05 -27.49
CA LEU A 644 9.52 19.67 -27.57
C LEU A 644 8.35 19.47 -28.56
N VAL A 645 8.13 20.40 -29.48
CA VAL A 645 6.86 20.48 -30.25
C VAL A 645 6.61 19.29 -31.20
N SER A 646 7.65 18.66 -31.78
CA SER A 646 7.45 17.63 -32.82
C SER A 646 7.04 16.24 -32.28
N TYR A 647 7.53 15.82 -31.11
CA TYR A 647 7.23 14.50 -30.53
C TYR A 647 5.87 14.44 -29.82
N LEU A 648 5.28 15.60 -29.49
CA LEU A 648 4.01 15.69 -28.77
C LEU A 648 2.79 15.74 -29.71
N ALA A 649 2.98 16.04 -31.00
CA ALA A 649 1.89 16.16 -31.97
C ALA A 649 1.08 14.85 -32.19
N PRO A 650 1.69 13.65 -32.26
CA PRO A 650 0.93 12.40 -32.34
C PRO A 650 0.09 12.14 -31.08
N GLY A 651 0.63 12.43 -29.89
CA GLY A 651 -0.08 12.30 -28.62
C GLY A 651 -1.26 13.26 -28.53
N GLN A 652 -1.10 14.50 -29.01
CA GLN A 652 -2.18 15.47 -29.09
C GLN A 652 -3.29 15.01 -30.05
N LYS A 653 -2.94 14.44 -31.21
CA LYS A 653 -3.93 13.91 -32.16
C LYS A 653 -4.70 12.71 -31.61
N GLN A 654 -4.05 11.85 -30.81
CA GLN A 654 -4.73 10.78 -30.07
C GLN A 654 -5.63 11.34 -28.98
N PHE A 655 -5.20 12.40 -28.29
CA PHE A 655 -5.99 13.07 -27.25
C PHE A 655 -7.25 13.72 -27.83
N GLU A 656 -7.13 14.43 -28.95
CA GLU A 656 -8.27 15.01 -29.68
C GLU A 656 -9.23 13.95 -30.22
N LEU A 657 -8.75 12.72 -30.46
CA LEU A 657 -9.60 11.59 -30.83
C LEU A 657 -10.35 11.04 -29.63
N LEU A 658 -9.69 10.95 -28.47
CA LEU A 658 -10.30 10.54 -27.20
C LEU A 658 -11.33 11.55 -26.69
N GLU A 659 -11.11 12.86 -26.89
CA GLU A 659 -12.10 13.90 -26.54
C GLU A 659 -13.37 13.85 -27.41
N LYS A 660 -13.31 13.24 -28.61
CA LYS A 660 -14.45 13.14 -29.54
C LYS A 660 -15.31 11.90 -29.32
N LEU A 661 -14.75 10.87 -28.69
CA LEU A 661 -15.44 9.63 -28.31
C LEU A 661 -16.18 9.85 -26.99
#